data_AF-A0A2D6SWQ8-F1
#
_entry.id   AF-A0A2D6SWQ8-F1
#
_cell.length_a   1.000
_cell.length_b   1.000
_cell.length_c   1.000
_cell.angle_alpha   90.00
_cell.angle_beta   90.00
_cell.angle_gamma   90.00
#
_symmetry.space_group_name_H-M   'P 1'
#
loop_
_entity.id
_entity.type
_entity.pdbx_description
1 polymer ?
#
loop_
_entity_poly.entity_id
_entity_poly.type
_entity_poly.pdbx_seq_one_letter_code
_entity_poly.pdbx_strand_id
1 'polypeptide(L)'
;MSTYVSRVIRILAVASLLLTGRICSAGELKALLAPLIEAHQGKVAIAIKHLETSETFDHRADEPMPTASLIKFPVMAEAYRQAEQGRVELEGLIALREDDKVPGSGILTTHLSAGTKLSLRDAIRLMIAYSDNTATNLTLEAIGIRSTAEFMESLGMPNTKIHAKVFRRESSVFPQRSREFGLGSTTAAETLRLYELLHQRKLVSAAASDKMRDHLLHCTDDEKMARLLPPGTKVAHKGGAVSRARCDAGIIYSPSGPLVVCVMTSENEDRGWQPENAGSRLCADVARVAFEHFNPKGDKRAVTSVLRVGSSGRFVETLQRTLNARLKPSPDLSIDGDFGSVTQAAVQRFQKEHSLATTGAVGPDTWQALGTLITAAPPVPEPSVVNGQKLTTQPADPITGSPFVTCKAWAIADAGTGELLWGDEEETKLDFASTTKIMTAYLVLKLTEQKPGILEEEIVFSERADGTPGSTAGVRAGERLSVAECLYGLLLPSGNDASVALAEHFGNRFAADGTPRDSGAAYSRFVDQMNGTAKDLGMTATTYVNPHGLTAEGHVSTARDLLRLAHAAMQLSSFRAYVGTRQRGCKLVGPGGYRRNVVWNNTNRLLGISGYAGLKTGTTSAAGACLVSSAARDDEELLMVILGAKSSTA
;
A
#
# COMPACT_ATOMS: atom_id res chain seq x y z
N MET A 1 28.28 21.57 -82.15
CA MET A 1 27.82 22.81 -81.49
C MET A 1 26.47 22.49 -80.89
N SER A 2 26.17 22.54 -79.59
CA SER A 2 26.78 23.22 -78.45
C SER A 2 26.57 22.36 -77.19
N THR A 3 27.39 22.65 -76.19
CA THR A 3 27.82 21.83 -75.05
C THR A 3 27.25 22.31 -73.70
N TYR A 4 27.45 21.48 -72.64
CA TYR A 4 27.37 21.76 -71.18
C TYR A 4 25.95 21.86 -70.57
N VAL A 5 25.55 21.17 -69.48
CA VAL A 5 26.19 20.91 -68.17
C VAL A 5 25.60 19.65 -67.48
N SER A 6 26.47 18.71 -67.04
CA SER A 6 26.53 17.92 -65.76
C SER A 6 25.25 17.46 -65.02
N ARG A 7 25.10 16.29 -64.36
CA ARG A 7 25.82 15.01 -64.13
C ARG A 7 24.86 14.11 -63.32
N VAL A 8 24.84 12.80 -63.65
CA VAL A 8 24.75 11.62 -62.74
C VAL A 8 23.62 11.54 -61.71
N ILE A 9 22.60 10.70 -61.97
CA ILE A 9 22.03 9.77 -60.97
C ILE A 9 21.64 8.45 -61.69
N ARG A 10 22.34 7.35 -61.36
CA ARG A 10 21.88 5.97 -61.54
C ARG A 10 22.22 5.22 -60.25
N ILE A 11 21.41 4.19 -59.98
CA ILE A 11 21.56 3.11 -58.99
C ILE A 11 20.94 3.41 -57.61
N LEU A 12 19.70 2.93 -57.42
CA LEU A 12 19.33 1.90 -56.43
C LEU A 12 17.80 1.90 -56.28
N ALA A 13 17.15 0.92 -56.91
CA ALA A 13 15.78 0.55 -56.60
C ALA A 13 15.78 -0.92 -56.20
N VAL A 14 14.92 -1.24 -55.24
CA VAL A 14 14.61 -2.55 -54.65
C VAL A 14 15.31 -2.84 -53.31
N ALA A 15 14.44 -3.16 -52.35
CA ALA A 15 14.64 -3.57 -50.96
C ALA A 15 14.81 -2.43 -49.94
N SER A 16 13.69 -2.04 -49.31
CA SER A 16 13.59 -1.92 -47.85
C SER A 16 12.16 -1.62 -47.38
N LEU A 17 11.70 -2.51 -46.49
CA LEU A 17 10.84 -2.23 -45.35
C LEU A 17 9.36 -1.85 -45.58
N LEU A 18 8.54 -2.91 -45.55
CA LEU A 18 7.35 -2.94 -44.71
C LEU A 18 7.75 -2.60 -43.26
N LEU A 19 7.59 -1.34 -42.88
CA LEU A 19 7.60 -0.91 -41.48
C LEU A 19 6.52 0.17 -41.32
N THR A 20 5.25 -0.26 -41.41
CA THR A 20 4.14 0.53 -40.89
C THR A 20 4.16 0.43 -39.37
N GLY A 21 5.11 1.12 -38.73
CA GLY A 21 4.93 1.54 -37.36
C GLY A 21 3.76 2.52 -37.34
N ARG A 22 2.62 2.11 -36.78
CA ARG A 22 1.54 3.07 -36.50
C ARG A 22 2.11 4.12 -35.55
N ILE A 23 2.29 5.32 -36.08
CA ILE A 23 2.31 6.54 -35.27
C ILE A 23 0.85 6.73 -34.84
N CYS A 24 0.44 6.11 -33.74
CA CYS A 24 -0.82 6.46 -33.08
C CYS A 24 -0.72 7.93 -32.66
N SER A 25 -1.70 8.72 -33.07
CA SER A 25 -1.60 10.19 -33.11
C SER A 25 -2.49 10.84 -32.07
N ALA A 26 -2.21 12.11 -31.73
CA ALA A 26 -3.07 12.98 -30.92
C ALA A 26 -4.56 13.03 -31.39
N GLY A 27 -4.86 12.61 -32.62
CA GLY A 27 -6.22 12.45 -33.13
C GLY A 27 -7.03 11.34 -32.44
N GLU A 28 -6.37 10.27 -31.95
CA GLU A 28 -7.04 9.16 -31.27
C GLU A 28 -7.44 9.54 -29.84
N LEU A 29 -6.55 10.15 -29.07
CA LEU A 29 -6.85 10.64 -27.72
C LEU A 29 -7.98 11.69 -27.75
N LYS A 30 -7.98 12.56 -28.77
CA LYS A 30 -9.08 13.51 -29.00
C LYS A 30 -10.42 12.82 -29.21
N ALA A 31 -10.47 11.76 -30.03
CA ALA A 31 -11.70 11.03 -30.29
C ALA A 31 -12.23 10.32 -29.03
N LEU A 32 -11.35 9.85 -28.15
CA LEU A 32 -11.71 9.21 -26.89
C LEU A 32 -12.23 10.21 -25.85
N LEU A 33 -11.69 11.43 -25.82
CA LEU A 33 -12.05 12.45 -24.83
C LEU A 33 -13.25 13.31 -25.24
N ALA A 34 -13.50 13.50 -26.54
CA ALA A 34 -14.59 14.35 -27.03
C ALA A 34 -15.97 14.01 -26.44
N PRO A 35 -16.40 12.73 -26.37
CA PRO A 35 -17.70 12.38 -25.79
C PRO A 35 -17.82 12.73 -24.30
N LEU A 36 -16.73 12.63 -23.53
CA LEU A 36 -16.71 12.97 -22.12
C LEU A 36 -16.84 14.49 -21.91
N ILE A 37 -16.16 15.26 -22.76
CA ILE A 37 -16.20 16.73 -22.75
C ILE A 37 -17.60 17.22 -23.14
N GLU A 38 -18.18 16.67 -24.21
CA GLU A 38 -19.50 17.06 -24.73
C GLU A 38 -20.64 16.70 -23.78
N ALA A 39 -20.51 15.61 -23.02
CA ALA A 39 -21.53 15.19 -22.05
C ALA A 39 -21.58 16.08 -20.80
N HIS A 40 -20.48 16.77 -20.46
CA HIS A 40 -20.39 17.56 -19.24
C HIS A 40 -21.18 18.87 -19.33
N GLN A 41 -22.12 19.08 -18.40
CA GLN A 41 -22.92 20.31 -18.33
C GLN A 41 -22.15 21.40 -17.57
N GLY A 42 -21.34 22.15 -18.32
CA GLY A 42 -20.50 23.25 -17.82
C GLY A 42 -19.32 23.53 -18.76
N LYS A 43 -18.43 24.42 -18.36
CA LYS A 43 -17.16 24.64 -19.05
C LYS A 43 -16.15 23.57 -18.67
N VAL A 44 -15.36 23.14 -19.64
CA VAL A 44 -14.27 22.16 -19.48
C VAL A 44 -13.00 22.72 -20.12
N ALA A 45 -11.89 22.62 -19.41
CA ALA A 45 -10.55 22.86 -19.93
C ALA A 45 -9.64 21.68 -19.56
N ILE A 46 -8.88 21.16 -20.53
CA ILE A 46 -8.02 19.98 -20.36
C ILE A 46 -6.68 20.25 -21.02
N ALA A 47 -5.60 19.83 -20.36
CA ALA A 47 -4.27 19.73 -20.94
C ALA A 47 -3.63 18.40 -20.51
N ILE A 48 -3.09 17.64 -21.45
CA ILE A 48 -2.46 16.33 -21.22
C ILE A 48 -1.13 16.29 -21.97
N LYS A 49 -0.09 15.76 -21.33
CA LYS A 49 1.21 15.52 -21.98
C LYS A 49 1.86 14.25 -21.47
N HIS A 50 2.28 13.39 -22.38
CA HIS A 50 3.23 12.32 -22.06
C HIS A 50 4.64 12.92 -22.05
N LEU A 51 5.32 12.89 -20.90
CA LEU A 51 6.57 13.65 -20.74
C LEU A 51 7.74 13.07 -21.52
N GLU A 52 7.73 11.77 -21.83
CA GLU A 52 8.80 11.14 -22.63
C GLU A 52 8.57 11.27 -24.15
N THR A 53 7.37 10.98 -24.66
CA THR A 53 7.08 11.05 -26.10
C THR A 53 6.75 12.47 -26.57
N SER A 54 6.46 13.39 -25.63
CA SER A 54 5.97 14.75 -25.90
C SER A 54 4.62 14.81 -26.63
N GLU A 55 3.88 13.70 -26.73
CA GLU A 55 2.51 13.71 -27.25
C GLU A 55 1.61 14.50 -26.30
N THR A 56 0.77 15.38 -26.87
CA THR A 56 -0.12 16.27 -26.12
C THR A 56 -1.56 16.19 -26.58
N PHE A 57 -2.47 16.57 -25.69
CA PHE A 57 -3.86 16.88 -26.01
C PHE A 57 -4.30 18.11 -25.23
N ASP A 58 -4.94 19.06 -25.91
CA ASP A 58 -5.42 20.30 -25.33
C ASP A 58 -6.87 20.56 -25.74
N HIS A 59 -7.71 20.97 -24.78
CA HIS A 59 -9.06 21.44 -25.00
C HIS A 59 -9.28 22.72 -24.17
N ARG A 60 -9.43 23.87 -24.84
CA ARG A 60 -9.56 25.19 -24.18
C ARG A 60 -8.47 25.43 -23.13
N ALA A 61 -7.27 24.92 -23.38
CA ALA A 61 -6.21 24.84 -22.37
C ALA A 61 -5.69 26.20 -21.91
N ASP A 62 -5.84 27.24 -22.74
CA ASP A 62 -5.45 28.63 -22.44
C ASP A 62 -6.56 29.47 -21.80
N GLU A 63 -7.75 28.91 -21.59
CA GLU A 63 -8.86 29.63 -20.95
C GLU A 63 -8.63 29.74 -19.44
N PRO A 64 -8.70 30.95 -18.84
CA PRO A 64 -8.63 31.11 -17.40
C PRO A 64 -9.83 30.44 -16.71
N MET A 65 -9.53 29.57 -15.74
CA MET A 65 -10.50 28.78 -15.02
C MET A 65 -10.33 28.95 -13.50
N PRO A 66 -11.41 28.83 -12.71
CA PRO A 66 -11.33 28.82 -11.25
C PRO A 66 -10.57 27.58 -10.76
N THR A 67 -9.62 27.77 -9.85
CA THR A 67 -8.78 26.68 -9.34
C THR A 67 -9.36 25.96 -8.14
N ALA A 68 -10.27 26.59 -7.41
CA ALA A 68 -10.51 26.21 -6.01
C ALA A 68 -9.15 25.97 -5.29
N SER A 69 -8.98 24.81 -4.64
CA SER A 69 -7.76 24.42 -3.93
C SER A 69 -6.57 23.98 -4.79
N LEU A 70 -6.71 23.83 -6.12
CA LEU A 70 -5.57 23.49 -7.00
C LEU A 70 -4.45 24.55 -6.91
N ILE A 71 -4.82 25.81 -6.66
CA ILE A 71 -3.88 26.93 -6.48
C ILE A 71 -2.88 26.74 -5.32
N LYS A 72 -3.16 25.81 -4.40
CA LYS A 72 -2.27 25.51 -3.27
C LYS A 72 -0.92 24.93 -3.72
N PHE A 73 -0.84 24.32 -4.91
CA PHE A 73 0.45 23.88 -5.47
C PHE A 73 1.38 25.07 -5.81
N PRO A 74 0.95 26.09 -6.58
CA PRO A 74 1.70 27.34 -6.72
C PRO A 74 2.10 28.00 -5.41
N VAL A 75 1.22 28.02 -4.41
CA VAL A 75 1.52 28.57 -3.07
C VAL A 75 2.66 27.80 -2.39
N MET A 76 2.63 26.46 -2.44
CA MET A 76 3.74 25.62 -1.96
C MET A 76 5.04 25.93 -2.73
N ALA A 77 4.97 26.07 -4.05
CA ALA A 77 6.15 26.35 -4.88
C ALA A 77 6.82 27.68 -4.49
N GLU A 78 6.03 28.72 -4.25
CA GLU A 78 6.57 29.99 -3.76
C GLU A 78 7.17 29.87 -2.36
N ALA A 79 6.54 29.12 -1.44
CA ALA A 79 7.09 28.90 -0.10
C ALA A 79 8.47 28.22 -0.15
N TYR A 80 8.64 27.20 -0.99
CA TYR A 80 9.94 26.54 -1.18
C TYR A 80 10.97 27.47 -1.83
N ARG A 81 10.56 28.32 -2.77
CA ARG A 81 11.45 29.32 -3.38
C ARG A 81 11.93 30.35 -2.37
N GLN A 82 11.02 30.88 -1.55
CA GLN A 82 11.39 31.81 -0.48
C GLN A 82 12.28 31.16 0.57
N ALA A 83 12.07 29.88 0.87
CA ALA A 83 12.92 29.14 1.79
C ALA A 83 14.36 29.01 1.29
N GLU A 84 14.56 28.70 0.00
CA GLU A 84 15.92 28.66 -0.58
C GLU A 84 16.59 30.03 -0.63
N GLN A 85 15.81 31.10 -0.66
CA GLN A 85 16.30 32.48 -0.59
C GLN A 85 16.50 32.97 0.85
N GLY A 86 16.24 32.12 1.86
CA GLY A 86 16.33 32.50 3.27
C GLY A 86 15.29 33.53 3.72
N ARG A 87 14.20 33.72 2.96
CA ARG A 87 13.11 34.66 3.29
C ARG A 87 12.08 34.05 4.26
N VAL A 88 11.95 32.73 4.25
CA VAL A 88 11.14 31.97 5.21
C VAL A 88 11.91 30.72 5.66
N GLU A 89 11.58 30.19 6.84
CA GLU A 89 12.19 28.95 7.34
C GLU A 89 11.16 27.82 7.34
N LEU A 90 11.44 26.73 6.62
CA LEU A 90 10.52 25.59 6.54
C LEU A 90 10.30 24.90 7.89
N GLU A 91 11.34 24.81 8.71
CA GLU A 91 11.23 24.25 10.08
C GLU A 91 10.82 25.31 11.12
N GLY A 92 10.65 26.57 10.70
CA GLY A 92 10.20 27.66 11.55
C GLY A 92 8.81 27.37 12.10
N LEU A 93 8.66 27.50 13.42
CA LEU A 93 7.40 27.20 14.11
C LEU A 93 6.42 28.37 13.99
N ILE A 94 5.24 28.08 13.46
CA ILE A 94 4.10 28.98 13.37
C ILE A 94 3.11 28.60 14.46
N ALA A 95 2.64 29.57 15.24
CA ALA A 95 1.59 29.35 16.23
C ALA A 95 0.22 29.48 15.56
N LEU A 96 -0.62 28.46 15.71
CA LEU A 96 -2.03 28.51 15.32
C LEU A 96 -2.80 29.41 16.30
N ARG A 97 -3.39 30.50 15.82
CA ARG A 97 -4.30 31.34 16.63
C ARG A 97 -5.75 30.96 16.34
N GLU A 98 -6.66 31.32 17.25
CA GLU A 98 -8.10 31.09 17.00
C GLU A 98 -8.57 31.85 15.75
N ASP A 99 -8.09 33.07 15.50
CA ASP A 99 -8.47 33.87 14.33
C ASP A 99 -7.99 33.29 12.98
N ASP A 100 -6.96 32.42 13.01
CA ASP A 100 -6.43 31.75 11.83
C ASP A 100 -7.36 30.61 11.35
N LYS A 101 -8.15 30.03 12.27
CA LYS A 101 -9.01 28.89 11.99
C LYS A 101 -10.18 29.27 11.08
N VAL A 102 -10.29 28.58 9.96
CA VAL A 102 -11.38 28.76 8.98
C VAL A 102 -12.08 27.43 8.68
N PRO A 103 -13.37 27.45 8.28
CA PRO A 103 -14.14 26.23 8.03
C PRO A 103 -13.71 25.53 6.72
N GLY A 104 -14.40 24.43 6.39
CA GLY A 104 -14.16 23.63 5.18
C GLY A 104 -13.13 22.52 5.41
N SER A 105 -12.43 22.13 4.34
CA SER A 105 -11.44 21.05 4.37
C SER A 105 -10.23 21.37 5.24
N GLY A 106 -9.73 20.36 5.95
CA GLY A 106 -8.57 20.45 6.82
C GLY A 106 -8.77 19.75 8.16
N ILE A 107 -7.68 19.64 8.91
CA ILE A 107 -7.68 19.08 10.27
C ILE A 107 -7.34 20.13 11.34
N LEU A 108 -6.67 21.23 10.98
CA LEU A 108 -6.19 22.21 11.96
C LEU A 108 -7.34 22.90 12.71
N THR A 109 -8.44 23.19 12.03
CA THR A 109 -9.59 23.86 12.64
C THR A 109 -10.31 22.99 13.65
N THR A 110 -10.51 21.71 13.32
CA THR A 110 -11.39 20.80 14.07
C THR A 110 -10.64 19.96 15.11
N HIS A 111 -9.34 19.70 14.93
CA HIS A 111 -8.59 18.78 15.76
C HIS A 111 -7.49 19.44 16.59
N LEU A 112 -7.09 20.69 16.29
CA LEU A 112 -6.01 21.37 16.99
C LEU A 112 -6.52 22.62 17.72
N SER A 113 -6.03 22.82 18.94
CA SER A 113 -6.33 24.01 19.76
C SER A 113 -5.42 25.18 19.38
N ALA A 114 -5.89 26.43 19.53
CA ALA A 114 -4.99 27.57 19.42
C ALA A 114 -3.85 27.48 20.44
N GLY A 115 -2.72 28.06 20.08
CA GLY A 115 -1.44 27.91 20.77
C GLY A 115 -0.61 26.72 20.28
N THR A 116 -1.21 25.77 19.53
CA THR A 116 -0.45 24.69 18.88
C THR A 116 0.57 25.28 17.92
N LYS A 117 1.81 24.78 17.99
CA LYS A 117 2.91 25.19 17.11
C LYS A 117 3.20 24.08 16.11
N LEU A 118 3.29 24.43 14.84
CA LEU A 118 3.67 23.53 13.76
C LEU A 118 4.68 24.21 12.83
N SER A 119 5.54 23.44 12.18
CA SER A 119 6.47 24.01 11.22
C SER A 119 5.74 24.53 9.97
N LEU A 120 6.32 25.49 9.26
CA LEU A 120 5.82 25.92 7.94
C LEU A 120 5.75 24.72 6.96
N ARG A 121 6.71 23.79 7.03
CA ARG A 121 6.71 22.56 6.25
C ARG A 121 5.48 21.69 6.55
N ASP A 122 5.09 21.55 7.81
CA ASP A 122 3.92 20.76 8.18
C ASP A 122 2.63 21.47 7.77
N ALA A 123 2.57 22.80 7.87
CA ALA A 123 1.46 23.58 7.33
C ALA A 123 1.33 23.36 5.81
N ILE A 124 2.43 23.38 5.06
CA ILE A 124 2.45 23.05 3.63
C ILE A 124 1.99 21.62 3.38
N ARG A 125 2.45 20.65 4.19
CA ARG A 125 2.05 19.24 4.08
C ARG A 125 0.54 19.10 4.23
N LEU A 126 -0.05 19.69 5.26
CA LEU A 126 -1.49 19.65 5.50
C LEU A 126 -2.28 20.40 4.41
N MET A 127 -1.75 21.52 3.93
CA MET A 127 -2.30 22.30 2.82
C MET A 127 -2.42 21.47 1.52
N ILE A 128 -1.45 20.58 1.25
CA ILE A 128 -1.47 19.72 0.06
C ILE A 128 -2.22 18.42 0.31
N ALA A 129 -1.90 17.71 1.39
CA ALA A 129 -2.42 16.38 1.70
C ALA A 129 -3.94 16.38 1.92
N TYR A 130 -4.41 17.20 2.87
CA TYR A 130 -5.82 17.28 3.27
C TYR A 130 -6.53 18.48 2.67
N SER A 131 -5.85 19.23 1.81
CA SER A 131 -6.36 20.49 1.27
C SER A 131 -6.75 21.47 2.39
N ASP A 132 -6.01 21.51 3.50
CA ASP A 132 -6.36 22.25 4.72
C ASP A 132 -6.43 23.77 4.48
N ASN A 133 -7.57 24.39 4.77
CA ASN A 133 -7.82 25.82 4.53
C ASN A 133 -7.09 26.73 5.53
N THR A 134 -7.02 26.31 6.79
CA THR A 134 -6.30 27.04 7.84
C THR A 134 -4.80 27.01 7.57
N ALA A 135 -4.26 25.85 7.20
CA ALA A 135 -2.85 25.71 6.83
C ALA A 135 -2.50 26.52 5.58
N THR A 136 -3.45 26.65 4.63
CA THR A 136 -3.30 27.54 3.47
C THR A 136 -3.14 28.98 3.91
N ASN A 137 -3.97 29.46 4.84
CA ASN A 137 -3.90 30.83 5.33
C ASN A 137 -2.62 31.10 6.12
N LEU A 138 -2.16 30.16 6.94
CA LEU A 138 -0.88 30.25 7.65
C LEU A 138 0.30 30.32 6.66
N THR A 139 0.26 29.50 5.60
CA THR A 139 1.30 29.53 4.56
C THR A 139 1.29 30.86 3.80
N LEU A 140 0.11 31.37 3.44
CA LEU A 140 -0.04 32.67 2.76
C LEU A 140 0.38 33.85 3.65
N GLU A 141 0.20 33.76 4.97
CA GLU A 141 0.70 34.75 5.91
C GLU A 141 2.23 34.78 5.92
N ALA A 142 2.87 33.61 5.89
CA ALA A 142 4.33 33.51 5.90
C ALA A 142 4.97 34.07 4.60
N ILE A 143 4.36 33.82 3.44
CA ILE A 143 4.98 34.14 2.14
C ILE A 143 4.44 35.42 1.48
N GLY A 144 3.30 35.93 1.97
CA GLY A 144 2.53 37.02 1.36
C GLY A 144 1.74 36.59 0.11
N ILE A 145 0.48 37.03 -0.02
CA ILE A 145 -0.42 36.57 -1.10
C ILE A 145 0.11 36.95 -2.50
N ARG A 146 0.66 38.16 -2.66
CA ARG A 146 1.11 38.68 -3.97
C ARG A 146 2.32 37.93 -4.53
N SER A 147 3.20 37.42 -3.67
CA SER A 147 4.47 36.81 -4.05
C SER A 147 4.30 35.58 -4.93
N THR A 148 3.23 34.79 -4.70
CA THR A 148 2.91 33.63 -5.54
C THR A 148 2.61 34.05 -6.97
N ALA A 149 1.84 35.13 -7.17
CA ALA A 149 1.52 35.61 -8.52
C ALA A 149 2.76 36.16 -9.24
N GLU A 150 3.62 36.91 -8.55
CA GLU A 150 4.88 37.42 -9.10
C GLU A 150 5.81 36.27 -9.51
N PHE A 151 5.87 35.20 -8.71
CA PHE A 151 6.66 34.03 -9.05
C PHE A 151 6.11 33.31 -10.29
N MET A 152 4.79 33.05 -10.34
CA MET A 152 4.18 32.42 -11.51
C MET A 152 4.37 33.27 -12.79
N GLU A 153 4.22 34.59 -12.69
CA GLU A 153 4.51 35.51 -13.80
C GLU A 153 5.97 35.43 -14.28
N SER A 154 6.94 35.32 -13.36
CA SER A 154 8.35 35.18 -13.75
C SER A 154 8.66 33.85 -14.44
N LEU A 155 7.80 32.84 -14.28
CA LEU A 155 7.84 31.57 -15.03
C LEU A 155 7.00 31.61 -16.32
N GLY A 156 6.43 32.75 -16.69
CA GLY A 156 5.57 32.90 -17.87
C GLY A 156 4.15 32.38 -17.69
N MET A 157 3.64 32.31 -16.45
CA MET A 157 2.31 31.82 -16.10
C MET A 157 1.44 32.94 -15.49
N PRO A 158 1.06 33.98 -16.28
CA PRO A 158 0.40 35.18 -15.76
C PRO A 158 -1.06 34.96 -15.34
N ASN A 159 -1.69 33.83 -15.64
CA ASN A 159 -3.05 33.56 -15.17
C ASN A 159 -3.09 32.81 -13.84
N THR A 160 -1.98 32.19 -13.43
CA THR A 160 -1.88 31.42 -12.19
C THR A 160 -1.72 32.35 -10.99
N LYS A 161 -2.85 32.65 -10.35
CA LYS A 161 -2.92 33.63 -9.26
C LYS A 161 -3.78 33.13 -8.12
N ILE A 162 -3.22 33.11 -6.91
CA ILE A 162 -4.00 33.12 -5.68
C ILE A 162 -4.52 34.54 -5.45
N HIS A 163 -5.81 34.68 -5.19
CA HIS A 163 -6.43 36.00 -5.10
C HIS A 163 -6.55 36.52 -3.68
N ALA A 164 -6.80 35.66 -2.70
CA ALA A 164 -7.11 36.00 -1.32
C ALA A 164 -6.76 34.84 -0.38
N LYS A 165 -6.78 35.10 0.94
CA LYS A 165 -6.87 34.05 1.96
C LYS A 165 -8.22 33.31 1.87
N VAL A 166 -8.20 32.02 2.17
CA VAL A 166 -9.39 31.15 2.16
C VAL A 166 -10.40 31.65 3.20
N PHE A 167 -11.68 31.73 2.82
CA PHE A 167 -12.79 32.30 3.62
C PHE A 167 -12.60 33.76 4.07
N ARG A 168 -11.63 34.49 3.50
CA ARG A 168 -11.28 35.88 3.85
C ARG A 168 -11.17 36.72 2.58
N ARG A 169 -12.25 36.83 1.82
CA ARG A 169 -12.25 37.43 0.47
C ARG A 169 -11.83 38.90 0.45
N GLU A 170 -12.10 39.61 1.54
CA GLU A 170 -11.67 40.98 1.80
C GLU A 170 -10.13 41.15 1.77
N SER A 171 -9.37 40.08 1.99
CA SER A 171 -7.90 40.09 1.86
C SER A 171 -7.40 40.10 0.42
N SER A 172 -8.28 40.19 -0.57
CA SER A 172 -7.89 39.96 -1.96
C SER A 172 -6.95 41.03 -2.51
N VAL A 173 -5.84 40.59 -3.09
CA VAL A 173 -4.90 41.44 -3.84
C VAL A 173 -5.23 41.52 -5.34
N PHE A 174 -6.26 40.79 -5.79
CA PHE A 174 -6.83 40.81 -7.15
C PHE A 174 -8.37 40.84 -7.11
N PRO A 175 -9.01 41.93 -6.67
CA PRO A 175 -10.45 41.95 -6.37
C PRO A 175 -11.35 41.61 -7.57
N GLN A 176 -10.98 42.05 -8.79
CA GLN A 176 -11.72 41.72 -10.01
C GLN A 176 -11.68 40.22 -10.29
N ARG A 177 -10.49 39.60 -10.28
CA ARG A 177 -10.35 38.15 -10.51
C ARG A 177 -10.94 37.32 -9.37
N SER A 178 -10.90 37.81 -8.14
CA SER A 178 -11.61 37.17 -7.02
C SER A 178 -13.14 37.21 -7.20
N ARG A 179 -13.68 38.22 -7.89
CA ARG A 179 -15.09 38.27 -8.31
C ARG A 179 -15.45 37.24 -9.34
N GLU A 180 -14.57 37.04 -10.30
CA GLU A 180 -14.81 36.16 -11.43
C GLU A 180 -14.54 34.68 -11.11
N PHE A 181 -13.39 34.37 -10.50
CA PHE A 181 -12.88 33.00 -10.35
C PHE A 181 -12.82 32.51 -8.89
N GLY A 182 -13.12 33.36 -7.91
CA GLY A 182 -13.06 32.98 -6.49
C GLY A 182 -11.63 32.98 -5.93
N LEU A 183 -11.25 31.89 -5.26
CA LEU A 183 -9.99 31.81 -4.47
C LEU A 183 -8.74 32.00 -5.33
N GLY A 184 -8.72 31.42 -6.53
CA GLY A 184 -7.61 31.52 -7.46
C GLY A 184 -8.03 31.23 -8.88
N SER A 185 -7.17 31.55 -9.83
CA SER A 185 -7.33 31.25 -11.25
C SER A 185 -6.02 30.72 -11.83
N THR A 186 -6.11 29.97 -12.92
CA THR A 186 -5.01 29.48 -13.76
C THR A 186 -5.57 29.04 -15.11
N THR A 187 -4.74 28.55 -16.03
CA THR A 187 -5.16 27.81 -17.22
C THR A 187 -4.66 26.37 -17.13
N ALA A 188 -5.26 25.45 -17.90
CA ALA A 188 -4.81 24.06 -17.93
C ALA A 188 -3.38 23.96 -18.50
N ALA A 189 -3.04 24.80 -19.49
CA ALA A 189 -1.71 24.88 -20.08
C ALA A 189 -0.64 25.35 -19.07
N GLU A 190 -0.92 26.41 -18.30
CA GLU A 190 0.00 26.89 -17.25
C GLU A 190 0.18 25.84 -16.15
N THR A 191 -0.91 25.20 -15.71
CA THR A 191 -0.84 24.14 -14.71
C THR A 191 -0.03 22.93 -15.20
N LEU A 192 -0.21 22.51 -16.46
CA LEU A 192 0.60 21.45 -17.07
C LEU A 192 2.08 21.81 -17.07
N ARG A 193 2.41 23.05 -17.46
CA ARG A 193 3.79 23.54 -17.47
C ARG A 193 4.42 23.52 -16.08
N LEU A 194 3.65 23.83 -15.04
CA LEU A 194 4.10 23.78 -13.65
C LEU A 194 4.52 22.36 -13.24
N TYR A 195 3.71 21.35 -13.57
CA TYR A 195 4.03 19.94 -13.32
C TYR A 195 5.18 19.43 -14.19
N GLU A 196 5.32 19.93 -15.42
CA GLU A 196 6.47 19.62 -16.27
C GLU A 196 7.78 20.15 -15.64
N LEU A 197 7.80 21.39 -15.16
CA LEU A 197 8.96 21.95 -14.46
C LEU A 197 9.28 21.19 -13.16
N LEU A 198 8.25 20.74 -12.43
CA LEU A 198 8.41 19.89 -11.25
C LEU A 198 9.08 18.55 -11.62
N HIS A 199 8.60 17.88 -12.67
CA HIS A 199 9.15 16.61 -13.15
C HIS A 199 10.61 16.78 -13.60
N GLN A 200 10.89 17.84 -14.34
CA GLN A 200 12.24 18.18 -14.81
C GLN A 200 13.17 18.65 -13.69
N ARG A 201 12.69 18.76 -12.44
CA ARG A 201 13.45 19.22 -11.27
C ARG A 201 13.95 20.67 -11.43
N LYS A 202 13.17 21.51 -12.12
CA LYS A 202 13.49 22.90 -12.50
C LYS A 202 12.49 23.94 -11.98
N LEU A 203 11.46 23.54 -11.24
CA LEU A 203 10.43 24.48 -10.78
C LEU A 203 10.99 25.54 -9.83
N VAL A 204 11.83 25.13 -8.88
CA VAL A 204 12.55 26.03 -7.95
C VAL A 204 14.02 25.64 -7.98
N SER A 205 14.32 24.45 -7.48
CA SER A 205 15.59 23.75 -7.62
C SER A 205 15.32 22.25 -7.71
N ALA A 206 16.36 21.46 -7.92
CA ALA A 206 16.21 20.01 -7.92
C ALA A 206 15.75 19.46 -6.56
N ALA A 207 16.34 19.94 -5.46
CA ALA A 207 16.01 19.51 -4.11
C ALA A 207 14.60 19.97 -3.68
N ALA A 208 14.25 21.22 -3.97
CA ALA A 208 12.90 21.73 -3.71
C ALA A 208 11.85 20.98 -4.53
N SER A 209 12.12 20.69 -5.81
CA SER A 209 11.20 19.93 -6.66
C SER A 209 10.95 18.53 -6.13
N ASP A 210 11.97 17.86 -5.61
CA ASP A 210 11.81 16.53 -5.01
C ASP A 210 10.94 16.57 -3.75
N LYS A 211 11.14 17.57 -2.88
CA LYS A 211 10.32 17.76 -1.67
C LYS A 211 8.86 18.14 -2.01
N MET A 212 8.66 19.02 -2.99
CA MET A 212 7.31 19.37 -3.46
C MET A 212 6.59 18.17 -4.08
N ARG A 213 7.30 17.35 -4.87
CA ARG A 213 6.77 16.11 -5.42
C ARG A 213 6.37 15.14 -4.30
N ASP A 214 7.16 15.05 -3.24
CA ASP A 214 6.80 14.22 -2.07
C ASP A 214 5.47 14.66 -1.42
N HIS A 215 5.27 15.96 -1.21
CA HIS A 215 3.98 16.47 -0.73
C HIS A 215 2.81 16.08 -1.63
N LEU A 216 2.97 16.24 -2.94
CA LEU A 216 1.94 15.91 -3.93
C LEU A 216 1.64 14.41 -4.03
N LEU A 217 2.64 13.55 -3.82
CA LEU A 217 2.47 12.08 -3.78
C LEU A 217 1.64 11.61 -2.58
N HIS A 218 1.50 12.46 -1.55
CA HIS A 218 0.72 12.18 -0.36
C HIS A 218 -0.57 13.01 -0.30
N CYS A 219 -1.02 13.55 -1.45
CA CYS A 219 -2.39 14.04 -1.56
C CYS A 219 -3.36 12.88 -1.33
N THR A 220 -4.34 13.07 -0.45
CA THR A 220 -5.29 12.01 -0.08
C THR A 220 -6.59 12.05 -0.89
N ASP A 221 -6.64 12.86 -1.95
CA ASP A 221 -7.83 13.03 -2.79
C ASP A 221 -7.94 11.86 -3.79
N ASP A 222 -8.71 10.84 -3.43
CA ASP A 222 -8.93 9.65 -4.26
C ASP A 222 -10.27 9.68 -5.03
N GLU A 223 -11.00 10.80 -4.99
CA GLU A 223 -12.32 10.93 -5.62
C GLU A 223 -12.27 11.39 -7.09
N LYS A 224 -11.12 11.88 -7.56
CA LYS A 224 -10.91 12.49 -8.89
C LYS A 224 -9.88 11.71 -9.72
N MET A 225 -8.74 12.30 -10.07
CA MET A 225 -7.76 11.71 -11.00
C MET A 225 -7.31 10.31 -10.57
N ALA A 226 -7.07 10.11 -9.27
CA ALA A 226 -6.61 8.83 -8.74
C ALA A 226 -7.69 7.73 -8.73
N ARG A 227 -8.98 8.10 -8.78
CA ARG A 227 -10.12 7.21 -8.52
C ARG A 227 -10.18 5.97 -9.40
N LEU A 228 -9.94 6.16 -10.71
CA LEU A 228 -10.16 5.14 -11.74
C LEU A 228 -8.86 4.62 -12.35
N LEU A 229 -7.71 5.00 -11.77
CA LEU A 229 -6.42 4.48 -12.19
C LEU A 229 -6.18 3.08 -11.61
N PRO A 230 -5.31 2.26 -12.23
CA PRO A 230 -4.98 0.95 -11.68
C PRO A 230 -4.47 1.05 -10.24
N PRO A 231 -4.82 0.10 -9.35
CA PRO A 231 -4.36 0.09 -7.98
C PRO A 231 -2.83 0.18 -7.87
N GLY A 232 -2.33 0.99 -6.95
CA GLY A 232 -0.89 1.22 -6.75
C GLY A 232 -0.25 2.19 -7.75
N THR A 233 -1.03 2.79 -8.67
CA THR A 233 -0.53 3.88 -9.52
C THR A 233 -0.16 5.07 -8.64
N LYS A 234 1.11 5.48 -8.66
CA LYS A 234 1.55 6.69 -7.96
C LYS A 234 1.07 7.92 -8.73
N VAL A 235 0.48 8.86 -8.01
CA VAL A 235 -0.03 10.10 -8.57
C VAL A 235 0.45 11.26 -7.70
N ALA A 236 1.25 12.16 -8.28
CA ALA A 236 1.63 13.41 -7.61
C ALA A 236 0.69 14.51 -8.10
N HIS A 237 -0.37 14.80 -7.35
CA HIS A 237 -1.45 15.68 -7.81
C HIS A 237 -2.01 16.59 -6.73
N LYS A 238 -2.86 17.52 -7.16
CA LYS A 238 -3.65 18.37 -6.28
C LYS A 238 -5.02 18.63 -6.91
N GLY A 239 -6.07 18.22 -6.22
CA GLY A 239 -7.46 18.55 -6.56
C GLY A 239 -7.95 19.89 -6.02
N GLY A 240 -9.09 20.33 -6.52
CA GLY A 240 -9.84 21.49 -6.01
C GLY A 240 -11.33 21.38 -6.30
N ALA A 241 -12.16 21.77 -5.32
CA ALA A 241 -13.62 21.72 -5.43
C ALA A 241 -14.29 22.93 -4.75
N VAL A 242 -15.23 23.56 -5.45
CA VAL A 242 -16.23 24.52 -4.93
C VAL A 242 -17.54 24.30 -5.66
N SER A 243 -18.70 24.70 -5.15
CA SER A 243 -20.00 24.25 -5.68
C SER A 243 -20.18 24.30 -7.21
N ARG A 244 -19.57 25.26 -7.93
CA ARG A 244 -19.68 25.37 -9.40
C ARG A 244 -18.42 24.97 -10.19
N ALA A 245 -17.38 24.46 -9.52
CA ALA A 245 -16.12 24.09 -10.17
C ALA A 245 -15.47 22.87 -9.53
N ARG A 246 -14.86 22.02 -10.36
CA ARG A 246 -14.03 20.88 -9.96
C ARG A 246 -12.78 20.88 -10.82
N CYS A 247 -11.64 20.60 -10.22
CA CYS A 247 -10.40 20.43 -10.95
C CYS A 247 -9.50 19.41 -10.28
N ASP A 248 -8.63 18.83 -11.07
CA ASP A 248 -7.52 18.00 -10.60
C ASP A 248 -6.40 18.04 -11.62
N ALA A 249 -5.17 18.12 -11.14
CA ALA A 249 -4.00 18.15 -12.01
C ALA A 249 -2.82 17.49 -11.32
N GLY A 250 -2.02 16.73 -12.07
CA GLY A 250 -0.90 15.99 -11.51
C GLY A 250 -0.08 15.21 -12.51
N ILE A 251 0.98 14.59 -11.99
CA ILE A 251 1.81 13.61 -12.70
C ILE A 251 1.34 12.21 -12.32
N ILE A 252 0.86 11.45 -13.30
CA ILE A 252 0.55 10.03 -13.20
C ILE A 252 1.80 9.25 -13.62
N TYR A 253 2.36 8.45 -12.72
CA TYR A 253 3.51 7.61 -13.02
C TYR A 253 3.04 6.28 -13.64
N SER A 254 2.94 6.27 -14.96
CA SER A 254 2.44 5.14 -15.73
C SER A 254 3.58 4.23 -16.27
N PRO A 255 3.29 2.97 -16.62
CA PRO A 255 4.27 2.07 -17.23
C PRO A 255 4.96 2.60 -18.50
N SER A 256 4.25 3.39 -19.32
CA SER A 256 4.79 4.00 -20.54
C SER A 256 5.66 5.24 -20.27
N GLY A 257 5.68 5.70 -19.02
CA GLY A 257 6.36 6.92 -18.60
C GLY A 257 5.42 7.90 -17.87
N PRO A 258 5.96 9.01 -17.34
CA PRO A 258 5.18 10.01 -16.63
C PRO A 258 4.20 10.77 -17.54
N LEU A 259 2.96 10.87 -17.13
CA LEU A 259 1.89 11.61 -17.81
C LEU A 259 1.50 12.80 -16.95
N VAL A 260 1.49 14.01 -17.51
CA VAL A 260 0.83 15.15 -16.87
C VAL A 260 -0.59 15.23 -17.39
N VAL A 261 -1.55 15.29 -16.48
CA VAL A 261 -2.96 15.51 -16.78
C VAL A 261 -3.44 16.71 -15.96
N CYS A 262 -4.18 17.62 -16.60
CA CYS A 262 -4.88 18.71 -15.94
C CYS A 262 -6.30 18.75 -16.47
N VAL A 263 -7.29 18.67 -15.57
CA VAL A 263 -8.71 18.79 -15.89
C VAL A 263 -9.31 19.86 -15.01
N MET A 264 -9.99 20.82 -15.62
CA MET A 264 -10.67 21.91 -14.94
C MET A 264 -12.09 22.04 -15.47
N THR A 265 -13.04 22.16 -14.56
CA THR A 265 -14.46 22.38 -14.88
C THR A 265 -14.97 23.59 -14.11
N SER A 266 -15.85 24.35 -14.75
CA SER A 266 -16.49 25.52 -14.14
C SER A 266 -17.90 25.69 -14.67
N GLU A 267 -18.69 26.54 -14.01
CA GLU A 267 -20.10 26.74 -14.34
C GLU A 267 -20.93 25.44 -14.29
N ASN A 268 -20.47 24.44 -13.53
CA ASN A 268 -21.09 23.13 -13.44
C ASN A 268 -22.56 23.22 -13.00
N GLU A 269 -23.43 22.49 -13.69
CA GLU A 269 -24.83 22.31 -13.27
C GLU A 269 -24.93 21.44 -12.02
N ASP A 270 -24.16 20.33 -11.96
CA ASP A 270 -24.06 19.50 -10.76
C ASP A 270 -23.20 20.17 -9.70
N ARG A 271 -23.87 20.63 -8.65
CA ARG A 271 -23.27 21.34 -7.51
C ARG A 271 -23.11 20.48 -6.26
N GLY A 272 -23.44 19.21 -6.35
CA GLY A 272 -23.42 18.27 -5.25
C GLY A 272 -22.02 17.90 -4.77
N TRP A 273 -21.93 17.40 -3.55
CA TRP A 273 -20.68 16.98 -2.88
C TRP A 273 -20.58 15.45 -2.72
N GLN A 274 -21.45 14.71 -3.40
CA GLN A 274 -21.39 13.26 -3.48
C GLN A 274 -20.21 12.81 -4.36
N PRO A 275 -19.68 11.59 -4.13
CA PRO A 275 -18.62 11.02 -4.97
C PRO A 275 -19.00 11.00 -6.47
N GLU A 276 -20.29 10.86 -6.81
CA GLU A 276 -20.79 10.78 -8.18
C GLU A 276 -20.83 12.15 -8.89
N ASN A 277 -20.38 13.24 -8.26
CA ASN A 277 -20.43 14.57 -8.85
C ASN A 277 -19.80 14.59 -10.26
N ALA A 278 -20.53 15.14 -11.23
CA ALA A 278 -20.16 15.08 -12.65
C ALA A 278 -18.77 15.64 -12.95
N GLY A 279 -18.37 16.75 -12.33
CA GLY A 279 -17.05 17.34 -12.52
C GLY A 279 -15.92 16.50 -11.90
N SER A 280 -16.15 15.89 -10.73
CA SER A 280 -15.18 14.96 -10.13
C SER A 280 -15.03 13.69 -10.98
N ARG A 281 -16.15 13.15 -11.48
CA ARG A 281 -16.17 12.02 -12.41
C ARG A 281 -15.43 12.33 -13.70
N LEU A 282 -15.62 13.51 -14.28
CA LEU A 282 -14.89 13.90 -15.49
C LEU A 282 -13.37 13.90 -15.25
N CYS A 283 -12.89 14.42 -14.11
CA CYS A 283 -11.47 14.37 -13.77
C CYS A 283 -10.94 12.92 -13.72
N ALA A 284 -11.71 12.01 -13.13
CA ALA A 284 -11.37 10.59 -13.03
C ALA A 284 -11.37 9.88 -14.40
N ASP A 285 -12.40 10.12 -15.20
CA ASP A 285 -12.57 9.47 -16.50
C ASP A 285 -11.54 9.94 -17.53
N VAL A 286 -11.23 11.24 -17.56
CA VAL A 286 -10.16 11.78 -18.41
C VAL A 286 -8.80 11.20 -18.02
N ALA A 287 -8.50 11.11 -16.72
CA ALA A 287 -7.26 10.52 -16.23
C ALA A 287 -7.11 9.03 -16.62
N ARG A 288 -8.20 8.25 -16.48
CA ARG A 288 -8.24 6.85 -16.91
C ARG A 288 -8.03 6.72 -18.42
N VAL A 289 -8.75 7.50 -19.22
CA VAL A 289 -8.62 7.48 -20.69
C VAL A 289 -7.21 7.85 -21.13
N ALA A 290 -6.61 8.89 -20.54
CA ALA A 290 -5.22 9.25 -20.80
C ALA A 290 -4.27 8.10 -20.44
N PHE A 291 -4.42 7.50 -19.26
CA PHE A 291 -3.61 6.37 -18.82
C PHE A 291 -3.71 5.19 -19.79
N GLU A 292 -4.92 4.78 -20.17
CA GLU A 292 -5.19 3.66 -21.07
C GLU A 292 -4.66 3.91 -22.49
N HIS A 293 -4.80 5.14 -23.00
CA HIS A 293 -4.29 5.54 -24.32
C HIS A 293 -2.78 5.36 -24.42
N PHE A 294 -2.04 5.83 -23.42
CA PHE A 294 -0.59 5.71 -23.39
C PHE A 294 -0.09 4.34 -22.94
N ASN A 295 -0.97 3.52 -22.34
CA ASN A 295 -0.66 2.16 -21.88
C ASN A 295 -1.64 1.13 -22.48
N PRO A 296 -1.71 0.99 -23.82
CA PRO A 296 -2.68 0.10 -24.43
C PRO A 296 -2.40 -1.35 -24.03
N LYS A 297 -3.47 -2.10 -23.76
CA LYS A 297 -3.39 -3.52 -23.43
C LYS A 297 -2.66 -4.26 -24.56
N GLY A 298 -1.43 -4.71 -24.28
CA GLY A 298 -0.62 -5.49 -25.21
C GLY A 298 0.57 -4.78 -25.84
N ASP A 299 0.88 -3.52 -25.50
CA ASP A 299 2.03 -2.82 -26.09
C ASP A 299 3.35 -3.11 -25.36
N LYS A 300 4.33 -3.53 -26.15
CA LYS A 300 5.67 -4.02 -25.78
C LYS A 300 6.72 -2.93 -26.05
N ARG A 301 6.57 -1.73 -25.50
CA ARG A 301 7.65 -0.72 -25.55
C ARG A 301 8.53 -0.82 -24.31
N ALA A 302 9.83 -0.88 -24.59
CA ALA A 302 10.88 -1.42 -23.74
C ALA A 302 11.11 -0.59 -22.47
N VAL A 303 11.26 -1.30 -21.35
CA VAL A 303 11.78 -0.78 -20.09
C VAL A 303 13.26 -0.39 -20.33
N THR A 304 13.55 0.90 -20.42
CA THR A 304 14.90 1.44 -20.66
C THR A 304 15.76 1.52 -19.39
N SER A 305 15.24 1.12 -18.21
CA SER A 305 15.98 1.13 -16.95
C SER A 305 16.69 -0.20 -16.69
N VAL A 306 18.02 -0.14 -16.49
CA VAL A 306 18.82 -1.27 -16.02
C VAL A 306 18.58 -1.44 -14.52
N LEU A 307 18.00 -2.56 -14.08
CA LEU A 307 17.87 -2.87 -12.65
C LEU A 307 19.10 -3.62 -12.15
N ARG A 308 19.52 -3.34 -10.92
CA ARG A 308 20.67 -3.98 -10.25
C ARG A 308 20.51 -3.89 -8.74
N VAL A 309 21.41 -4.52 -7.98
CA VAL A 309 21.41 -4.42 -6.52
C VAL A 309 21.33 -2.94 -6.07
N GLY A 310 20.40 -2.64 -5.18
CA GLY A 310 20.08 -1.28 -4.71
C GLY A 310 19.05 -0.54 -5.54
N SER A 311 18.57 -1.09 -6.66
CA SER A 311 17.37 -0.61 -7.35
C SER A 311 16.13 -0.93 -6.51
N SER A 312 15.12 -0.05 -6.53
CA SER A 312 13.86 -0.31 -5.85
C SER A 312 12.65 0.24 -6.63
N GLY A 313 11.45 -0.19 -6.25
CA GLY A 313 10.17 0.23 -6.81
C GLY A 313 9.53 -0.77 -7.79
N ARG A 314 8.44 -0.34 -8.45
CA ARG A 314 7.53 -1.23 -9.18
C ARG A 314 8.17 -2.06 -10.29
N PHE A 315 9.24 -1.60 -10.94
CA PHE A 315 9.95 -2.41 -11.93
C PHE A 315 10.67 -3.60 -11.28
N VAL A 316 11.15 -3.45 -10.05
CA VAL A 316 11.69 -4.54 -9.25
C VAL A 316 10.57 -5.47 -8.80
N GLU A 317 9.42 -4.95 -8.35
CA GLU A 317 8.25 -5.80 -8.02
C GLU A 317 7.79 -6.60 -9.24
N THR A 318 7.74 -5.96 -10.41
CA THR A 318 7.35 -6.57 -11.69
C THR A 318 8.36 -7.65 -12.10
N LEU A 319 9.65 -7.38 -11.93
CA LEU A 319 10.72 -8.35 -12.12
C LEU A 319 10.54 -9.55 -11.18
N GLN A 320 10.39 -9.32 -9.88
CA GLN A 320 10.22 -10.35 -8.86
C GLN A 320 8.99 -11.23 -9.17
N ARG A 321 7.85 -10.62 -9.52
CA ARG A 321 6.63 -11.33 -9.96
C ARG A 321 6.89 -12.17 -11.20
N THR A 322 7.57 -11.61 -12.19
CA THR A 322 7.86 -12.28 -13.47
C THR A 322 8.83 -13.45 -13.27
N LEU A 323 9.87 -13.29 -12.46
CA LEU A 323 10.81 -14.35 -12.12
C LEU A 323 10.16 -15.48 -11.33
N ASN A 324 9.33 -15.16 -10.32
CA ASN A 324 8.58 -16.16 -9.55
C ASN A 324 7.68 -17.02 -10.45
N ALA A 325 7.06 -16.43 -11.46
CA ALA A 325 6.19 -17.15 -12.38
C ALA A 325 6.95 -18.04 -13.37
N ARG A 326 8.13 -17.61 -13.83
CA ARG A 326 8.80 -18.19 -15.00
C ARG A 326 9.94 -19.15 -14.67
N LEU A 327 10.67 -18.94 -13.58
CA LEU A 327 11.71 -19.88 -13.15
C LEU A 327 11.06 -21.14 -12.55
N LYS A 328 11.60 -22.32 -12.89
CA LYS A 328 11.14 -23.62 -12.38
C LYS A 328 12.30 -24.43 -11.80
N PRO A 329 12.29 -24.78 -10.50
CA PRO A 329 11.32 -24.35 -9.48
C PRO A 329 11.34 -22.83 -9.26
N SER A 330 10.23 -22.28 -8.76
CA SER A 330 10.10 -20.85 -8.46
C SER A 330 11.13 -20.43 -7.41
N PRO A 331 11.74 -19.24 -7.51
CA PRO A 331 12.64 -18.72 -6.50
C PRO A 331 11.94 -18.20 -5.24
N ASP A 332 10.60 -18.19 -5.18
CA ASP A 332 9.80 -17.71 -4.03
C ASP A 332 10.23 -16.33 -3.51
N LEU A 333 10.54 -15.41 -4.42
CA LEU A 333 10.95 -14.04 -4.10
C LEU A 333 9.82 -13.30 -3.38
N SER A 334 10.16 -12.59 -2.31
CA SER A 334 9.32 -11.53 -1.76
C SER A 334 9.07 -10.46 -2.83
N ILE A 335 7.82 -10.00 -2.95
CA ILE A 335 7.46 -8.89 -3.85
C ILE A 335 7.46 -7.60 -3.04
N ASP A 336 8.64 -7.22 -2.57
CA ASP A 336 8.88 -6.03 -1.76
C ASP A 336 9.31 -4.82 -2.59
N GLY A 337 9.65 -5.05 -3.87
CA GLY A 337 10.15 -4.00 -4.74
C GLY A 337 11.59 -3.61 -4.45
N ASP A 338 12.34 -4.41 -3.69
CA ASP A 338 13.75 -4.17 -3.38
C ASP A 338 14.67 -5.16 -4.11
N PHE A 339 15.60 -4.63 -4.90
CA PHE A 339 16.53 -5.45 -5.66
C PHE A 339 17.71 -5.80 -4.74
N GLY A 340 17.52 -6.80 -3.89
CA GLY A 340 18.54 -7.35 -3.00
C GLY A 340 19.36 -8.50 -3.63
N SER A 341 20.21 -9.11 -2.81
CA SER A 341 21.06 -10.25 -3.20
C SER A 341 20.24 -11.47 -3.66
N VAL A 342 19.06 -11.70 -3.06
CA VAL A 342 18.16 -12.81 -3.45
C VAL A 342 17.57 -12.57 -4.84
N THR A 343 17.10 -11.35 -5.12
CA THR A 343 16.61 -10.94 -6.45
C THR A 343 17.73 -11.02 -7.49
N GLN A 344 18.95 -10.59 -7.14
CA GLN A 344 20.13 -10.72 -8.00
C GLN A 344 20.45 -12.17 -8.35
N ALA A 345 20.44 -13.07 -7.37
CA ALA A 345 20.69 -14.49 -7.60
C ALA A 345 19.65 -15.12 -8.55
N ALA A 346 18.36 -14.74 -8.40
CA ALA A 346 17.31 -15.17 -9.31
C ALA A 346 17.50 -14.63 -10.74
N VAL A 347 17.95 -13.38 -10.89
CA VAL A 347 18.30 -12.81 -12.20
C VAL A 347 19.49 -13.54 -12.84
N GLN A 348 20.55 -13.80 -12.09
CA GLN A 348 21.71 -14.55 -12.58
C GLN A 348 21.32 -15.96 -13.03
N ARG A 349 20.46 -16.63 -12.25
CA ARG A 349 19.91 -17.93 -12.61
C ARG A 349 19.13 -17.87 -13.92
N PHE A 350 18.21 -16.91 -14.04
CA PHE A 350 17.45 -16.69 -15.27
C PHE A 350 18.37 -16.42 -16.48
N GLN A 351 19.36 -15.56 -16.33
CA GLN A 351 20.34 -15.27 -17.39
C GLN A 351 21.09 -16.54 -17.82
N LYS A 352 21.52 -17.38 -16.87
CA LYS A 352 22.20 -18.64 -17.16
C LYS A 352 21.30 -19.64 -17.89
N GLU A 353 20.06 -19.82 -17.43
CA GLU A 353 19.08 -20.71 -18.07
C GLU A 353 18.71 -20.25 -19.51
N HIS A 354 18.79 -18.95 -19.77
CA HIS A 354 18.48 -18.35 -21.08
C HIS A 354 19.73 -18.00 -21.93
N SER A 355 20.91 -18.51 -21.58
CA SER A 355 22.17 -18.28 -22.32
C SER A 355 22.53 -16.79 -22.52
N LEU A 356 22.21 -15.95 -21.54
CA LEU A 356 22.56 -14.52 -21.50
C LEU A 356 23.82 -14.27 -20.66
N ALA A 357 24.45 -13.12 -20.84
CA ALA A 357 25.54 -12.67 -19.97
C ALA A 357 25.08 -12.61 -18.51
N THR A 358 25.73 -13.38 -17.62
CA THR A 358 25.33 -13.54 -16.22
C THR A 358 25.82 -12.39 -15.35
N THR A 359 25.29 -11.19 -15.61
CA THR A 359 25.69 -9.94 -14.92
C THR A 359 24.98 -9.76 -13.58
N GLY A 360 23.83 -10.42 -13.37
CA GLY A 360 22.93 -10.17 -12.25
C GLY A 360 22.23 -8.81 -12.28
N ALA A 361 22.42 -8.03 -13.34
CA ALA A 361 21.68 -6.82 -13.64
C ALA A 361 20.67 -7.10 -14.77
N VAL A 362 19.48 -6.50 -14.69
CA VAL A 362 18.43 -6.65 -15.70
C VAL A 362 18.58 -5.53 -16.71
N GLY A 363 19.38 -5.78 -17.74
CA GLY A 363 19.52 -4.90 -18.91
C GLY A 363 18.55 -5.24 -20.05
N PRO A 364 18.64 -4.54 -21.19
CA PRO A 364 17.73 -4.72 -22.33
C PRO A 364 17.56 -6.18 -22.76
N ASP A 365 18.65 -6.95 -22.86
CA ASP A 365 18.60 -8.36 -23.27
C ASP A 365 17.88 -9.25 -22.25
N THR A 366 18.05 -8.94 -20.95
CA THR A 366 17.36 -9.68 -19.88
C THR A 366 15.88 -9.33 -19.87
N TRP A 367 15.51 -8.06 -20.05
CA TRP A 367 14.12 -7.65 -20.20
C TRP A 367 13.45 -8.29 -21.42
N GLN A 368 14.16 -8.34 -22.55
CA GLN A 368 13.67 -8.98 -23.76
C GLN A 368 13.42 -10.48 -23.55
N ALA A 369 14.36 -11.19 -22.91
CA ALA A 369 14.21 -12.61 -22.60
C ALA A 369 13.10 -12.87 -21.56
N LEU A 370 12.90 -11.95 -20.61
CA LEU A 370 11.78 -11.97 -19.66
C LEU A 370 10.42 -11.78 -20.33
N GLY A 371 10.35 -11.36 -21.61
CA GLY A 371 9.12 -11.26 -22.38
C GLY A 371 8.02 -10.43 -21.69
N THR A 372 6.75 -10.83 -21.84
CA THR A 372 5.62 -10.11 -21.23
C THR A 372 5.71 -10.06 -19.71
N LEU A 373 5.85 -8.86 -19.16
CA LEU A 373 5.99 -8.64 -17.72
C LEU A 373 4.67 -8.78 -16.97
N ILE A 374 4.74 -9.33 -15.75
CA ILE A 374 3.57 -9.50 -14.86
C ILE A 374 3.47 -8.27 -13.95
N THR A 375 2.65 -7.29 -14.37
CA THR A 375 2.57 -5.93 -13.78
C THR A 375 1.46 -5.72 -12.75
N ALA A 376 0.58 -6.71 -12.59
CA ALA A 376 -0.43 -6.79 -11.55
C ALA A 376 -0.34 -8.14 -10.85
N ALA A 377 -0.73 -8.22 -9.58
CA ALA A 377 -0.96 -9.51 -8.98
C ALA A 377 -2.00 -10.26 -9.82
N PRO A 378 -1.79 -11.54 -10.16
CA PRO A 378 -2.86 -12.35 -10.73
C PRO A 378 -4.09 -12.24 -9.80
N PRO A 379 -5.31 -12.20 -10.36
CA PRO A 379 -6.51 -12.19 -9.53
C PRO A 379 -6.43 -13.35 -8.54
N VAL A 380 -6.66 -13.03 -7.26
CA VAL A 380 -6.65 -14.04 -6.21
C VAL A 380 -7.75 -15.06 -6.57
N PRO A 381 -7.42 -16.36 -6.74
CA PRO A 381 -8.39 -17.34 -7.20
C PRO A 381 -9.61 -17.40 -6.28
N GLU A 382 -10.76 -17.85 -6.83
CA GLU A 382 -11.95 -18.06 -6.01
C GLU A 382 -11.65 -19.04 -4.87
N PRO A 383 -12.19 -18.82 -3.65
CA PRO A 383 -11.97 -19.71 -2.50
C PRO A 383 -12.22 -21.18 -2.81
N SER A 384 -13.23 -21.50 -3.64
CA SER A 384 -13.53 -22.88 -4.05
C SER A 384 -12.37 -23.55 -4.81
N VAL A 385 -11.63 -22.80 -5.62
CA VAL A 385 -10.47 -23.30 -6.37
C VAL A 385 -9.33 -23.62 -5.42
N VAL A 386 -9.03 -22.70 -4.50
CA VAL A 386 -7.92 -22.84 -3.54
C VAL A 386 -8.22 -23.96 -2.53
N ASN A 387 -9.44 -23.97 -1.99
CA ASN A 387 -9.86 -24.92 -0.96
C ASN A 387 -10.08 -26.33 -1.54
N GLY A 388 -10.33 -26.45 -2.84
CA GLY A 388 -10.48 -27.73 -3.53
C GLY A 388 -9.16 -28.35 -4.01
N GLN A 389 -8.04 -27.62 -3.95
CA GLN A 389 -6.76 -28.10 -4.44
C GLN A 389 -6.17 -29.19 -3.52
N LYS A 390 -5.86 -30.35 -4.08
CA LYS A 390 -5.08 -31.38 -3.39
C LYS A 390 -3.59 -31.05 -3.47
N LEU A 391 -2.97 -30.83 -2.33
CA LEU A 391 -1.53 -30.55 -2.23
C LEU A 391 -0.76 -31.86 -2.02
N THR A 392 0.36 -32.02 -2.71
CA THR A 392 1.23 -33.19 -2.57
C THR A 392 1.99 -33.16 -1.25
N THR A 393 2.16 -34.34 -0.65
CA THR A 393 2.91 -34.53 0.61
C THR A 393 4.18 -35.30 0.30
N GLN A 394 5.31 -34.84 0.82
CA GLN A 394 6.58 -35.52 0.74
C GLN A 394 6.61 -36.73 1.69
N PRO A 395 7.39 -37.78 1.39
CA PRO A 395 7.63 -38.88 2.34
C PRO A 395 8.17 -38.36 3.67
N ALA A 396 7.96 -39.12 4.74
CA ALA A 396 8.44 -38.76 6.06
C ALA A 396 9.99 -38.75 6.12
N ASP A 397 10.57 -37.81 6.87
CA ASP A 397 12.03 -37.62 6.94
C ASP A 397 12.75 -38.85 7.52
N PRO A 398 13.95 -39.21 7.01
CA PRO A 398 14.70 -40.34 7.55
C PRO A 398 15.14 -40.08 9.01
N ILE A 399 15.04 -41.11 9.86
CA ILE A 399 15.48 -41.04 11.27
C ILE A 399 16.97 -41.37 11.36
N THR A 400 17.81 -40.54 10.75
CA THR A 400 19.26 -40.77 10.72
C THR A 400 20.02 -39.49 11.07
N GLY A 401 20.95 -39.59 12.03
CA GLY A 401 21.80 -38.49 12.49
C GLY A 401 21.38 -37.90 13.84
N SER A 402 22.30 -37.18 14.49
CA SER A 402 21.99 -36.41 15.70
C SER A 402 21.34 -35.07 15.33
N PRO A 403 20.27 -34.64 16.01
CA PRO A 403 19.69 -33.33 15.76
C PRO A 403 20.70 -32.23 16.07
N PHE A 404 20.91 -31.32 15.12
CA PHE A 404 21.67 -30.09 15.35
C PHE A 404 20.70 -28.97 15.69
N VAL A 405 20.76 -28.48 16.92
CA VAL A 405 19.89 -27.42 17.42
C VAL A 405 20.68 -26.13 17.63
N THR A 406 20.18 -25.03 17.07
CA THR A 406 20.71 -23.67 17.28
C THR A 406 19.84 -22.83 18.22
N CYS A 407 18.79 -23.45 18.76
CA CYS A 407 17.83 -22.81 19.65
C CYS A 407 18.39 -22.62 21.05
N LYS A 408 17.80 -21.66 21.77
CA LYS A 408 18.15 -21.35 23.16
C LYS A 408 17.48 -22.31 24.14
N ALA A 409 16.30 -22.82 23.79
CA ALA A 409 15.56 -23.79 24.59
C ALA A 409 14.68 -24.67 23.69
N TRP A 410 14.46 -25.91 24.09
CA TRP A 410 13.52 -26.82 23.44
C TRP A 410 12.95 -27.84 24.42
N ALA A 411 11.79 -28.41 24.06
CA ALA A 411 11.13 -29.44 24.86
C ALA A 411 10.31 -30.37 23.98
N ILE A 412 10.21 -31.65 24.36
CA ILE A 412 9.47 -32.71 23.68
C ILE A 412 8.57 -33.42 24.68
N ALA A 413 7.31 -33.63 24.32
CA ALA A 413 6.36 -34.41 25.12
C ALA A 413 5.65 -35.47 24.27
N ASP A 414 5.18 -36.52 24.94
CA ASP A 414 4.20 -37.44 24.38
C ASP A 414 2.87 -36.69 24.13
N ALA A 415 2.33 -36.79 22.92
CA ALA A 415 1.15 -36.00 22.54
C ALA A 415 -0.16 -36.50 23.16
N GLY A 416 -0.22 -37.78 23.56
CA GLY A 416 -1.40 -38.36 24.22
C GLY A 416 -1.50 -37.94 25.67
N THR A 417 -0.45 -38.21 26.44
CA THR A 417 -0.37 -37.99 27.88
C THR A 417 0.04 -36.56 28.26
N GLY A 418 0.78 -35.86 27.40
CA GLY A 418 1.40 -34.58 27.71
C GLY A 418 2.64 -34.69 28.61
N GLU A 419 3.15 -35.90 28.86
CA GLU A 419 4.35 -36.13 29.67
C GLU A 419 5.59 -35.57 28.95
N LEU A 420 6.39 -34.77 29.66
CA LEU A 420 7.68 -34.31 29.13
C LEU A 420 8.63 -35.51 29.02
N LEU A 421 9.09 -35.78 27.80
CA LEU A 421 10.04 -36.84 27.52
C LEU A 421 11.49 -36.34 27.58
N TRP A 422 11.73 -35.14 27.03
CA TRP A 422 13.08 -34.57 26.96
C TRP A 422 13.04 -33.05 26.74
N GLY A 423 14.11 -32.36 27.08
CA GLY A 423 14.25 -30.91 26.93
C GLY A 423 15.68 -30.45 27.19
N ASP A 424 15.95 -29.21 26.81
CA ASP A 424 17.15 -28.45 27.16
C ASP A 424 16.75 -27.00 27.41
N GLU A 425 17.15 -26.45 28.55
CA GLU A 425 16.78 -25.11 29.00
C GLU A 425 15.24 -24.87 28.95
N GLU A 426 14.44 -25.92 29.17
CA GLU A 426 13.00 -25.90 28.88
C GLU A 426 12.18 -24.98 29.79
N GLU A 427 12.74 -24.61 30.95
CA GLU A 427 12.18 -23.67 31.92
C GLU A 427 12.69 -22.23 31.73
N THR A 428 13.57 -21.99 30.75
CA THR A 428 14.14 -20.67 30.50
C THR A 428 13.11 -19.75 29.86
N LYS A 429 12.90 -18.58 30.50
CA LYS A 429 11.95 -17.56 30.03
C LYS A 429 12.50 -16.82 28.82
N LEU A 430 11.78 -16.91 27.71
CA LEU A 430 12.15 -16.33 26.43
C LEU A 430 10.96 -15.61 25.79
N ASP A 431 11.26 -14.66 24.90
CA ASP A 431 10.29 -14.22 23.90
C ASP A 431 9.88 -15.42 23.02
N PHE A 432 8.59 -15.55 22.76
CA PHE A 432 8.01 -16.72 22.08
C PHE A 432 7.21 -16.37 20.80
N ALA A 433 7.26 -15.09 20.42
CA ALA A 433 6.73 -14.57 19.16
C ALA A 433 5.29 -15.06 18.86
N SER A 434 4.94 -15.31 17.60
CA SER A 434 3.58 -15.70 17.21
C SER A 434 3.09 -17.06 17.72
N THR A 435 3.89 -17.83 18.46
CA THR A 435 3.37 -19.03 19.15
C THR A 435 2.31 -18.64 20.20
N THR A 436 2.29 -17.38 20.64
CA THR A 436 1.20 -16.72 21.37
C THR A 436 -0.20 -16.99 20.80
N LYS A 437 -0.32 -17.07 19.46
CA LYS A 437 -1.62 -17.24 18.79
C LYS A 437 -2.28 -18.59 19.05
N ILE A 438 -1.52 -19.57 19.57
CA ILE A 438 -2.09 -20.84 20.05
C ILE A 438 -3.06 -20.56 21.20
N MET A 439 -2.70 -19.70 22.16
CA MET A 439 -3.58 -19.32 23.27
C MET A 439 -4.80 -18.54 22.77
N THR A 440 -4.62 -17.59 21.85
CA THR A 440 -5.73 -16.85 21.24
C THR A 440 -6.74 -17.78 20.57
N ALA A 441 -6.26 -18.72 19.75
CA ALA A 441 -7.11 -19.71 19.09
C ALA A 441 -7.77 -20.65 20.10
N TYR A 442 -7.02 -21.12 21.11
CA TYR A 442 -7.52 -22.01 22.16
C TYR A 442 -8.72 -21.39 22.89
N LEU A 443 -8.62 -20.13 23.35
CA LEU A 443 -9.73 -19.44 24.01
C LEU A 443 -10.99 -19.36 23.14
N VAL A 444 -10.83 -18.93 21.89
CA VAL A 444 -11.95 -18.79 20.95
C VAL A 444 -12.59 -20.15 20.68
N LEU A 445 -11.78 -21.18 20.45
CA LEU A 445 -12.28 -22.52 20.16
C LEU A 445 -12.99 -23.15 21.37
N LYS A 446 -12.52 -22.92 22.59
CA LYS A 446 -13.23 -23.33 23.83
C LYS A 446 -14.63 -22.73 23.91
N LEU A 447 -14.80 -21.46 23.52
CA LEU A 447 -16.13 -20.85 23.44
C LEU A 447 -16.99 -21.52 22.36
N THR A 448 -16.41 -21.86 21.20
CA THR A 448 -17.14 -22.51 20.10
C THR A 448 -17.56 -23.95 20.43
N GLU A 449 -16.83 -24.69 21.27
CA GLU A 449 -17.27 -26.02 21.74
C GLU A 449 -18.56 -25.91 22.57
N GLN A 450 -18.69 -24.85 23.37
CA GLN A 450 -19.89 -24.61 24.18
C GLN A 450 -21.04 -24.08 23.32
N LYS A 451 -20.72 -23.25 22.32
CA LYS A 451 -21.71 -22.64 21.42
C LYS A 451 -21.18 -22.65 19.99
N PRO A 452 -21.46 -23.70 19.20
CA PRO A 452 -20.96 -23.84 17.83
C PRO A 452 -21.31 -22.66 16.92
N GLY A 453 -22.49 -22.06 17.15
CA GLY A 453 -23.01 -20.88 16.44
C GLY A 453 -22.12 -19.62 16.49
N ILE A 454 -21.05 -19.64 17.30
CA ILE A 454 -20.04 -18.58 17.35
C ILE A 454 -19.22 -18.55 16.06
N LEU A 455 -19.02 -19.69 15.39
CA LEU A 455 -18.18 -19.78 14.19
C LEU A 455 -18.74 -18.97 13.01
N GLU A 456 -20.05 -18.80 12.97
CA GLU A 456 -20.81 -18.07 11.95
C GLU A 456 -20.95 -16.58 12.27
N GLU A 457 -20.58 -16.14 13.48
CA GLU A 457 -20.60 -14.72 13.81
C GLU A 457 -19.63 -13.95 12.93
N GLU A 458 -20.05 -12.77 12.48
CA GLU A 458 -19.22 -11.87 11.69
C GLU A 458 -18.35 -11.01 12.60
N ILE A 459 -17.06 -10.93 12.28
CA ILE A 459 -16.10 -10.02 12.89
C ILE A 459 -15.85 -8.88 11.91
N VAL A 460 -16.00 -7.63 12.37
CA VAL A 460 -15.60 -6.43 11.62
C VAL A 460 -14.22 -6.00 12.12
N PHE A 461 -13.27 -5.83 11.20
CA PHE A 461 -11.92 -5.42 11.57
C PHE A 461 -11.88 -3.93 11.91
N SER A 462 -11.30 -3.60 13.06
CA SER A 462 -11.09 -2.23 13.51
C SER A 462 -9.84 -1.61 12.85
N GLU A 463 -9.69 -0.29 12.96
CA GLU A 463 -8.44 0.40 12.57
C GLU A 463 -7.24 -0.11 13.40
N ARG A 464 -7.47 -0.50 14.66
CA ARG A 464 -6.43 -1.08 15.51
C ARG A 464 -5.97 -2.43 14.96
N ALA A 465 -6.92 -3.29 14.56
CA ALA A 465 -6.60 -4.58 13.96
C ALA A 465 -5.80 -4.41 12.67
N ASP A 466 -6.31 -3.63 11.72
CA ASP A 466 -5.64 -3.35 10.43
C ASP A 466 -4.25 -2.71 10.62
N GLY A 467 -4.15 -1.75 11.53
CA GLY A 467 -2.91 -1.03 11.83
C GLY A 467 -1.88 -1.81 12.65
N THR A 468 -2.15 -3.06 13.03
CA THR A 468 -1.20 -3.84 13.84
C THR A 468 -0.02 -4.31 12.98
N PRO A 469 1.23 -3.94 13.31
CA PRO A 469 2.39 -4.23 12.47
C PRO A 469 2.79 -5.71 12.52
N GLY A 470 3.52 -6.18 11.51
CA GLY A 470 4.04 -7.56 11.42
C GLY A 470 3.27 -8.43 10.41
N SER A 471 3.26 -9.75 10.62
CA SER A 471 2.49 -10.68 9.78
C SER A 471 1.01 -10.36 9.81
N THR A 472 0.33 -10.45 8.67
CA THR A 472 -1.06 -10.00 8.49
C THR A 472 -1.88 -11.04 7.72
N ALA A 473 -3.15 -11.17 8.06
CA ALA A 473 -4.17 -11.84 7.24
C ALA A 473 -4.59 -10.96 6.06
N GLY A 474 -4.18 -9.69 6.04
CA GLY A 474 -4.43 -8.74 4.97
C GLY A 474 -5.89 -8.35 4.91
N VAL A 475 -6.58 -8.28 6.06
CA VAL A 475 -7.96 -7.80 6.19
C VAL A 475 -7.93 -6.35 6.66
N ARG A 476 -8.68 -5.48 5.97
CA ARG A 476 -8.65 -4.02 6.16
C ARG A 476 -9.70 -3.55 7.15
N ALA A 477 -9.50 -2.37 7.72
CA ALA A 477 -10.48 -1.74 8.58
C ALA A 477 -11.85 -1.63 7.88
N GLY A 478 -12.91 -2.02 8.59
CA GLY A 478 -14.29 -2.07 8.09
C GLY A 478 -14.63 -3.28 7.24
N GLU A 479 -13.64 -4.09 6.82
CA GLU A 479 -13.93 -5.39 6.22
C GLU A 479 -14.37 -6.39 7.28
N ARG A 480 -15.13 -7.40 6.84
CA ARG A 480 -15.67 -8.45 7.69
C ARG A 480 -15.55 -9.84 7.07
N LEU A 481 -15.49 -10.80 7.98
CA LEU A 481 -15.48 -12.24 7.74
C LEU A 481 -16.01 -12.96 8.98
N SER A 482 -16.38 -14.24 8.84
CA SER A 482 -16.82 -15.04 9.98
C SER A 482 -15.68 -15.34 10.95
N VAL A 483 -16.01 -15.66 12.21
CA VAL A 483 -15.04 -16.16 13.21
C VAL A 483 -14.27 -17.37 12.68
N ALA A 484 -14.95 -18.29 11.98
CA ALA A 484 -14.30 -19.45 11.38
C ALA A 484 -13.20 -19.07 10.37
N GLU A 485 -13.46 -18.11 9.49
CA GLU A 485 -12.44 -17.64 8.54
C GLU A 485 -11.35 -16.84 9.25
N CYS A 486 -11.70 -16.06 10.28
CA CYS A 486 -10.72 -15.30 11.07
C CYS A 486 -9.71 -16.20 11.78
N LEU A 487 -10.13 -17.39 12.26
CA LEU A 487 -9.23 -18.39 12.82
C LEU A 487 -8.21 -18.92 11.79
N TYR A 488 -8.59 -19.07 10.52
CA TYR A 488 -7.62 -19.37 9.45
C TYR A 488 -6.66 -18.19 9.21
N GLY A 489 -7.17 -16.96 9.18
CA GLY A 489 -6.35 -15.74 9.07
C GLY A 489 -5.39 -15.55 10.25
N LEU A 490 -5.76 -16.03 11.44
CA LEU A 490 -4.90 -16.06 12.62
C LEU A 490 -3.78 -17.10 12.48
N LEU A 491 -4.13 -18.34 12.14
CA LEU A 491 -3.24 -19.49 12.29
C LEU A 491 -2.34 -19.76 11.08
N LEU A 492 -2.84 -19.54 9.86
CA LEU A 492 -2.10 -19.86 8.63
C LEU A 492 -1.04 -18.81 8.31
N PRO A 493 -1.40 -17.55 7.97
CA PRO A 493 -0.42 -16.52 7.61
C PRO A 493 0.18 -15.86 8.85
N SER A 494 -0.23 -16.29 10.06
CA SER A 494 0.16 -15.70 11.33
C SER A 494 -0.36 -14.28 11.55
N GLY A 495 -1.58 -13.96 11.11
CA GLY A 495 -2.13 -12.60 11.09
C GLY A 495 -2.25 -11.95 12.47
N ASN A 496 -1.54 -10.84 12.68
CA ASN A 496 -1.62 -10.02 13.89
C ASN A 496 -2.94 -9.24 13.94
N ASP A 497 -3.38 -8.74 12.78
CA ASP A 497 -4.70 -8.15 12.54
C ASP A 497 -5.84 -9.07 13.00
N ALA A 498 -5.81 -10.35 12.59
CA ALA A 498 -6.80 -11.35 13.01
C ALA A 498 -6.78 -11.60 14.53
N SER A 499 -5.59 -11.59 15.14
CA SER A 499 -5.44 -11.76 16.59
C SER A 499 -6.05 -10.60 17.38
N VAL A 500 -5.82 -9.36 16.95
CA VAL A 500 -6.43 -8.17 17.57
C VAL A 500 -7.95 -8.16 17.36
N ALA A 501 -8.41 -8.46 16.14
CA ALA A 501 -9.85 -8.51 15.84
C ALA A 501 -10.58 -9.56 16.71
N LEU A 502 -10.00 -10.75 16.89
CA LEU A 502 -10.55 -11.76 17.79
C LEU A 502 -10.56 -11.29 19.25
N ALA A 503 -9.49 -10.65 19.72
CA ALA A 503 -9.41 -10.15 21.08
C ALA A 503 -10.48 -9.07 21.36
N GLU A 504 -10.68 -8.14 20.44
CA GLU A 504 -11.71 -7.10 20.54
C GLU A 504 -13.13 -7.67 20.47
N HIS A 505 -13.37 -8.67 19.61
CA HIS A 505 -14.68 -9.30 19.44
C HIS A 505 -15.09 -10.15 20.65
N PHE A 506 -14.16 -10.90 21.23
CA PHE A 506 -14.45 -11.86 22.29
C PHE A 506 -14.21 -11.33 23.71
N GLY A 507 -13.36 -10.31 23.88
CA GLY A 507 -12.94 -9.84 25.19
C GLY A 507 -14.07 -9.48 26.16
N ASN A 508 -15.18 -8.93 25.65
CA ASN A 508 -16.34 -8.60 26.47
C ASN A 508 -17.13 -9.82 26.97
N ARG A 509 -16.90 -11.03 26.44
CA ARG A 509 -17.51 -12.27 26.95
C ARG A 509 -16.83 -12.79 28.22
N PHE A 510 -15.62 -12.33 28.49
CA PHE A 510 -14.86 -12.65 29.71
C PHE A 510 -15.08 -11.62 30.82
N ALA A 511 -15.97 -10.65 30.60
CA ALA A 511 -16.31 -9.65 31.60
C ALA A 511 -17.24 -10.24 32.68
N ALA A 512 -17.03 -9.84 33.93
CA ALA A 512 -17.99 -10.12 35.00
C ALA A 512 -19.33 -9.41 34.75
N ASP A 513 -20.40 -9.96 35.30
CA ASP A 513 -21.74 -9.38 35.18
C ASP A 513 -21.78 -7.94 35.70
N GLY A 514 -22.44 -7.05 34.92
CA GLY A 514 -22.55 -5.62 35.24
C GLY A 514 -21.38 -4.74 34.79
N THR A 515 -20.33 -5.30 34.20
CA THR A 515 -19.19 -4.50 33.71
C THR A 515 -19.51 -3.79 32.38
N PRO A 516 -19.19 -2.49 32.20
CA PRO A 516 -19.35 -1.79 30.92
C PRO A 516 -18.66 -2.52 29.77
N ARG A 517 -19.27 -2.52 28.58
CA ARG A 517 -18.84 -3.30 27.40
C ARG A 517 -18.36 -2.39 26.26
N ASP A 518 -17.35 -1.56 26.50
CA ASP A 518 -16.66 -0.82 25.43
C ASP A 518 -15.53 -1.66 24.79
N SER A 519 -15.10 -1.28 23.59
CA SER A 519 -14.12 -2.03 22.79
C SER A 519 -12.68 -1.91 23.30
N GLY A 520 -12.32 -0.77 23.89
CA GLY A 520 -11.00 -0.55 24.47
C GLY A 520 -10.74 -1.50 25.65
N ALA A 521 -11.74 -1.70 26.50
CA ALA A 521 -11.71 -2.66 27.60
C ALA A 521 -11.75 -4.12 27.12
N ALA A 522 -12.41 -4.41 25.99
CA ALA A 522 -12.52 -5.79 25.47
C ALA A 522 -11.15 -6.40 25.20
N TYR A 523 -10.27 -5.68 24.47
CA TYR A 523 -8.92 -6.17 24.19
C TYR A 523 -8.16 -6.54 25.47
N SER A 524 -8.18 -5.67 26.49
CA SER A 524 -7.47 -5.93 27.75
C SER A 524 -8.06 -7.13 28.49
N ARG A 525 -9.39 -7.26 28.54
CA ARG A 525 -10.06 -8.44 29.15
C ARG A 525 -9.69 -9.75 28.46
N PHE A 526 -9.50 -9.71 27.14
CA PHE A 526 -9.03 -10.87 26.41
C PHE A 526 -7.61 -11.27 26.85
N VAL A 527 -6.70 -10.30 27.00
CA VAL A 527 -5.33 -10.55 27.51
C VAL A 527 -5.36 -11.05 28.96
N ASP A 528 -6.24 -10.51 29.81
CA ASP A 528 -6.45 -11.00 31.18
C ASP A 528 -6.91 -12.45 31.17
N GLN A 529 -7.84 -12.81 30.29
CA GLN A 529 -8.31 -14.19 30.12
C GLN A 529 -7.19 -15.13 29.61
N MET A 530 -6.29 -14.65 28.73
CA MET A 530 -5.13 -15.42 28.31
C MET A 530 -4.23 -15.79 29.51
N ASN A 531 -3.98 -14.83 30.41
CA ASN A 531 -3.20 -15.07 31.63
C ASN A 531 -3.92 -15.96 32.64
N GLY A 532 -5.24 -15.78 32.82
CA GLY A 532 -6.05 -16.67 33.66
C GLY A 532 -5.99 -18.12 33.17
N THR A 533 -6.11 -18.30 31.86
CA THR A 533 -6.05 -19.63 31.23
C THR A 533 -4.65 -20.23 31.29
N ALA A 534 -3.60 -19.42 31.16
CA ALA A 534 -2.22 -19.87 31.39
C ALA A 534 -2.07 -20.46 32.80
N LYS A 535 -2.59 -19.77 33.82
CA LYS A 535 -2.59 -20.26 35.20
C LYS A 535 -3.38 -21.57 35.34
N ASP A 536 -4.56 -21.67 34.75
CA ASP A 536 -5.40 -22.88 34.81
C ASP A 536 -4.73 -24.09 34.15
N LEU A 537 -3.94 -23.87 33.11
CA LEU A 537 -3.12 -24.89 32.44
C LEU A 537 -1.79 -25.17 33.17
N GLY A 538 -1.51 -24.50 34.29
CA GLY A 538 -0.26 -24.66 35.03
C GLY A 538 0.96 -24.02 34.34
N MET A 539 0.73 -23.07 33.42
CA MET A 539 1.79 -22.32 32.72
C MET A 539 2.32 -21.17 33.58
N THR A 540 2.94 -21.49 34.72
CA THR A 540 3.29 -20.52 35.77
C THR A 540 4.43 -19.57 35.41
N ALA A 541 5.17 -19.86 34.35
CA ALA A 541 6.28 -19.02 33.87
C ALA A 541 5.87 -18.14 32.67
N THR A 542 4.63 -18.23 32.21
CA THR A 542 4.12 -17.53 31.04
C THR A 542 3.31 -16.28 31.40
N THR A 543 3.59 -15.18 30.69
CA THR A 543 2.83 -13.93 30.78
C THR A 543 2.49 -13.40 29.39
N TYR A 544 1.20 -13.15 29.18
CA TYR A 544 0.66 -12.52 27.98
C TYR A 544 0.46 -11.03 28.21
N VAL A 545 1.00 -10.19 27.32
CA VAL A 545 0.71 -8.73 27.32
C VAL A 545 -0.01 -8.29 26.05
N ASN A 546 -0.06 -9.17 25.05
CA ASN A 546 -0.79 -8.99 23.81
C ASN A 546 -1.18 -10.36 23.22
N PRO A 547 -2.17 -10.43 22.32
CA PRO A 547 -2.66 -11.69 21.76
C PRO A 547 -1.87 -12.16 20.54
N HIS A 548 -1.03 -11.30 19.94
CA HIS A 548 -0.41 -11.57 18.65
C HIS A 548 1.04 -12.06 18.73
N GLY A 549 1.76 -11.77 19.82
CA GLY A 549 3.14 -12.17 20.01
C GLY A 549 4.19 -11.18 19.49
N LEU A 550 3.88 -9.87 19.44
CA LEU A 550 4.96 -8.89 19.22
C LEU A 550 5.72 -8.72 20.53
N THR A 551 7.03 -8.50 20.42
CA THR A 551 7.90 -8.29 21.56
C THR A 551 7.42 -7.09 22.37
N ALA A 552 7.23 -7.32 23.66
CA ALA A 552 6.81 -6.33 24.64
C ALA A 552 7.34 -6.77 26.00
N GLU A 553 7.64 -5.80 26.87
CA GLU A 553 8.19 -6.07 28.19
C GLU A 553 7.25 -7.01 28.99
N GLY A 554 7.84 -8.05 29.57
CA GLY A 554 7.09 -9.07 30.31
C GLY A 554 6.33 -10.09 29.44
N HIS A 555 6.36 -10.00 28.10
CA HIS A 555 5.74 -11.00 27.23
C HIS A 555 6.63 -12.23 27.02
N VAL A 556 6.63 -13.13 28.00
CA VAL A 556 7.56 -14.26 28.03
C VAL A 556 6.83 -15.58 28.28
N SER A 557 7.45 -16.67 27.85
CA SER A 557 7.02 -18.05 28.12
C SER A 557 8.24 -18.98 28.19
N THR A 558 8.01 -20.26 28.46
CA THR A 558 9.04 -21.31 28.50
C THR A 558 8.66 -22.43 27.52
N ALA A 559 9.63 -23.26 27.13
CA ALA A 559 9.32 -24.40 26.25
C ALA A 559 8.38 -25.40 26.95
N ARG A 560 8.55 -25.59 28.27
CA ARG A 560 7.66 -26.42 29.08
C ARG A 560 6.23 -25.92 29.12
N ASP A 561 6.02 -24.62 29.32
CA ASP A 561 4.68 -24.05 29.37
C ASP A 561 3.98 -24.14 28.01
N LEU A 562 4.70 -23.88 26.92
CA LEU A 562 4.13 -24.01 25.57
C LEU A 562 3.78 -25.44 25.21
N LEU A 563 4.47 -26.46 25.75
CA LEU A 563 4.05 -27.85 25.60
C LEU A 563 2.70 -28.12 26.28
N ARG A 564 2.47 -27.57 27.48
CA ARG A 564 1.18 -27.69 28.18
C ARG A 564 0.05 -27.09 27.34
N LEU A 565 0.29 -25.89 26.79
CA LEU A 565 -0.66 -25.24 25.90
C LEU A 565 -0.89 -26.04 24.61
N ALA A 566 0.18 -26.54 23.99
CA ALA A 566 0.10 -27.35 22.78
C ALA A 566 -0.71 -28.63 23.02
N HIS A 567 -0.46 -29.33 24.13
CA HIS A 567 -1.20 -30.52 24.51
C HIS A 567 -2.69 -30.22 24.70
N ALA A 568 -3.01 -29.21 25.50
CA ALA A 568 -4.39 -28.80 25.74
C ALA A 568 -5.12 -28.38 24.44
N ALA A 569 -4.46 -27.61 23.58
CA ALA A 569 -5.04 -27.17 22.31
C ALA A 569 -5.24 -28.35 21.34
N MET A 570 -4.32 -29.30 21.30
CA MET A 570 -4.41 -30.48 20.44
C MET A 570 -5.46 -31.49 20.89
N GLN A 571 -6.02 -31.38 22.10
CA GLN A 571 -7.22 -32.12 22.48
C GLN A 571 -8.48 -31.61 21.77
N LEU A 572 -8.47 -30.38 21.25
CA LEU A 572 -9.57 -29.83 20.48
C LEU A 572 -9.45 -30.30 19.03
N SER A 573 -10.37 -31.18 18.59
CA SER A 573 -10.41 -31.67 17.20
C SER A 573 -10.53 -30.53 16.18
N SER A 574 -11.23 -29.46 16.53
CA SER A 574 -11.32 -28.23 15.73
C SER A 574 -9.97 -27.55 15.58
N PHE A 575 -9.17 -27.43 16.65
CA PHE A 575 -7.83 -26.83 16.60
C PHE A 575 -6.92 -27.64 15.68
N ARG A 576 -6.91 -28.99 15.81
CA ARG A 576 -6.16 -29.89 14.91
C ARG A 576 -6.51 -29.62 13.44
N ALA A 577 -7.80 -29.44 13.12
CA ALA A 577 -8.23 -29.15 11.75
C ALA A 577 -7.70 -27.80 11.23
N TYR A 578 -7.74 -26.73 12.03
CA TYR A 578 -7.21 -25.43 11.63
C TYR A 578 -5.70 -25.47 11.40
N VAL A 579 -4.93 -26.00 12.35
CA VAL A 579 -3.46 -25.97 12.27
C VAL A 579 -2.89 -26.96 11.26
N GLY A 580 -3.62 -28.03 10.94
CA GLY A 580 -3.30 -28.96 9.86
C GLY A 580 -3.60 -28.42 8.45
N THR A 581 -4.28 -27.28 8.34
CA THR A 581 -4.64 -26.71 7.03
C THR A 581 -3.44 -25.99 6.41
N ARG A 582 -3.05 -26.41 5.20
CA ARG A 582 -1.91 -25.84 4.46
C ARG A 582 -2.22 -24.52 3.75
N GLN A 583 -3.44 -24.38 3.24
CA GLN A 583 -3.90 -23.16 2.59
C GLN A 583 -5.41 -22.97 2.75
N ARG A 584 -5.85 -21.71 2.78
CA ARG A 584 -7.26 -21.33 2.83
C ARG A 584 -7.50 -20.11 1.94
N GLY A 585 -8.39 -20.25 0.95
CA GLY A 585 -9.00 -19.13 0.27
C GLY A 585 -10.22 -18.63 1.05
N CYS A 586 -10.35 -17.32 1.18
CA CYS A 586 -11.45 -16.65 1.87
C CYS A 586 -11.98 -15.47 1.04
N LYS A 587 -13.28 -15.18 1.17
CA LYS A 587 -13.92 -14.01 0.55
C LYS A 587 -14.28 -13.00 1.62
N LEU A 588 -13.65 -11.84 1.57
CA LEU A 588 -13.89 -10.73 2.48
C LEU A 588 -15.02 -9.85 1.93
N VAL A 589 -15.77 -9.23 2.85
CA VAL A 589 -16.80 -8.25 2.52
C VAL A 589 -16.40 -6.91 3.12
N GLY A 590 -16.29 -5.88 2.29
CA GLY A 590 -15.93 -4.54 2.74
C GLY A 590 -17.11 -3.60 2.98
N PRO A 591 -16.84 -2.38 3.47
CA PRO A 591 -17.83 -1.31 3.56
C PRO A 591 -18.45 -1.03 2.18
N GLY A 592 -19.76 -0.80 2.13
CA GLY A 592 -20.47 -0.64 0.86
C GLY A 592 -20.68 -1.95 0.07
N GLY A 593 -20.30 -3.11 0.63
CA GLY A 593 -20.65 -4.42 0.09
C GLY A 593 -19.72 -4.95 -0.99
N TYR A 594 -18.57 -4.29 -1.25
CA TYR A 594 -17.56 -4.85 -2.16
C TYR A 594 -17.03 -6.18 -1.63
N ARG A 595 -16.58 -7.04 -2.54
CA ARG A 595 -16.04 -8.36 -2.21
C ARG A 595 -14.67 -8.54 -2.84
N ARG A 596 -13.74 -9.12 -2.08
CA ARG A 596 -12.44 -9.54 -2.61
C ARG A 596 -11.99 -10.85 -1.99
N ASN A 597 -11.17 -11.58 -2.73
CA ASN A 597 -10.61 -12.84 -2.26
C ASN A 597 -9.24 -12.60 -1.61
N VAL A 598 -8.93 -13.39 -0.60
CA VAL A 598 -7.59 -13.55 -0.01
C VAL A 598 -7.23 -15.02 0.03
N VAL A 599 -5.93 -15.31 -0.01
CA VAL A 599 -5.40 -16.66 0.17
C VAL A 599 -4.37 -16.61 1.27
N TRP A 600 -4.58 -17.47 2.26
CA TRP A 600 -3.67 -17.66 3.37
C TRP A 600 -2.95 -18.99 3.20
N ASN A 601 -1.63 -18.95 3.40
CA ASN A 601 -0.78 -20.14 3.40
C ASN A 601 -0.21 -20.33 4.79
N ASN A 602 -0.10 -21.58 5.22
CA ASN A 602 0.44 -21.90 6.53
C ASN A 602 1.94 -21.61 6.58
N THR A 603 2.38 -20.90 7.62
CA THR A 603 3.80 -20.60 7.84
C THR A 603 4.60 -21.82 8.28
N ASN A 604 3.96 -22.88 8.79
CA ASN A 604 4.62 -24.14 9.11
C ASN A 604 4.87 -24.97 7.84
N ARG A 605 6.11 -24.93 7.34
CA ARG A 605 6.54 -25.66 6.13
C ARG A 605 6.57 -27.18 6.32
N LEU A 606 6.60 -27.68 7.56
CA LEU A 606 6.63 -29.11 7.87
C LEU A 606 5.34 -29.83 7.45
N LEU A 607 4.21 -29.11 7.34
CA LEU A 607 2.94 -29.68 6.86
C LEU A 607 3.00 -30.23 5.43
N GLY A 608 4.05 -29.93 4.67
CA GLY A 608 4.33 -30.54 3.38
C GLY A 608 4.93 -31.95 3.47
N ILE A 609 5.31 -32.42 4.66
CA ILE A 609 6.03 -33.66 4.92
C ILE A 609 5.12 -34.61 5.71
N SER A 610 5.08 -35.87 5.30
CA SER A 610 4.26 -36.90 5.94
C SER A 610 4.66 -37.07 7.41
N GLY A 611 3.67 -37.09 8.29
CA GLY A 611 3.84 -37.25 9.74
C GLY A 611 3.66 -35.96 10.53
N TYR A 612 3.82 -34.77 9.94
CA TYR A 612 3.63 -33.52 10.68
C TYR A 612 2.17 -33.05 10.69
N ALA A 613 1.71 -32.59 11.86
CA ALA A 613 0.31 -32.18 12.09
C ALA A 613 0.14 -30.67 12.42
N GLY A 614 1.19 -29.86 12.27
CA GLY A 614 1.07 -28.40 12.22
C GLY A 614 1.46 -27.67 13.51
N LEU A 615 0.49 -26.99 14.13
CA LEU A 615 0.59 -25.96 15.18
C LEU A 615 1.07 -24.59 14.69
N LYS A 616 2.22 -24.06 15.17
CA LYS A 616 2.50 -22.63 14.99
C LYS A 616 3.98 -22.30 14.99
N THR A 617 4.39 -21.51 14.00
CA THR A 617 5.70 -20.84 13.98
C THR A 617 5.62 -19.43 14.58
N GLY A 618 6.76 -18.90 15.02
CA GLY A 618 6.89 -17.51 15.43
C GLY A 618 8.30 -16.97 15.17
N THR A 619 8.42 -15.70 14.82
CA THR A 619 9.72 -15.03 14.70
C THR A 619 9.60 -13.55 15.04
N THR A 620 10.49 -13.08 15.91
CA THR A 620 10.79 -11.65 16.10
C THR A 620 12.29 -11.49 16.28
N SER A 621 12.81 -10.27 16.15
CA SER A 621 14.24 -10.02 16.36
C SER A 621 14.71 -10.44 17.76
N ALA A 622 13.87 -10.29 18.79
CA ALA A 622 14.19 -10.71 20.16
C ALA A 622 14.03 -12.22 20.37
N ALA A 623 12.95 -12.80 19.83
CA ALA A 623 12.62 -14.22 20.00
C ALA A 623 13.51 -15.17 19.21
N GLY A 624 14.11 -14.72 18.10
CA GLY A 624 14.66 -15.64 17.09
C GLY A 624 13.54 -16.46 16.43
N ALA A 625 13.90 -17.59 15.82
CA ALA A 625 12.93 -18.50 15.24
C ALA A 625 12.38 -19.47 16.31
N CYS A 626 11.06 -19.49 16.44
CA CYS A 626 10.30 -20.35 17.35
C CYS A 626 9.36 -21.26 16.55
N LEU A 627 9.15 -22.47 17.06
CA LEU A 627 8.23 -23.45 16.49
C LEU A 627 7.58 -24.25 17.62
N VAL A 628 6.27 -24.40 17.56
CA VAL A 628 5.53 -25.46 18.24
C VAL A 628 4.98 -26.36 17.15
N SER A 629 5.20 -27.67 17.25
CA SER A 629 4.73 -28.63 16.26
C SER A 629 4.35 -29.98 16.86
N SER A 630 3.60 -30.76 16.08
CA SER A 630 3.28 -32.16 16.36
C SER A 630 3.77 -33.02 15.19
N ALA A 631 4.36 -34.16 15.52
CA ALA A 631 4.79 -35.16 14.55
C ALA A 631 4.32 -36.54 15.00
N ALA A 632 3.65 -37.27 14.11
CA ALA A 632 3.24 -38.64 14.27
C ALA A 632 4.04 -39.54 13.32
N ARG A 633 4.55 -40.65 13.85
CA ARG A 633 5.17 -41.71 13.07
C ARG A 633 4.81 -43.05 13.71
N ASP A 634 4.36 -43.97 12.88
CA ASP A 634 3.80 -45.25 13.33
C ASP A 634 2.70 -45.02 14.39
N ASP A 635 2.82 -45.59 15.58
CA ASP A 635 1.85 -45.46 16.67
C ASP A 635 2.21 -44.36 17.69
N GLU A 636 3.27 -43.59 17.45
CA GLU A 636 3.76 -42.54 18.36
C GLU A 636 3.47 -41.13 17.80
N GLU A 637 2.84 -40.27 18.60
CA GLU A 637 2.66 -38.84 18.32
C GLU A 637 3.40 -38.02 19.37
N LEU A 638 4.26 -37.10 18.94
CA LEU A 638 5.07 -36.23 19.79
C LEU A 638 4.72 -34.76 19.59
N LEU A 639 4.75 -33.99 20.67
CA LEU A 639 4.73 -32.53 20.67
C LEU A 639 6.14 -32.00 20.86
N MET A 640 6.52 -30.97 20.10
CA MET A 640 7.82 -30.33 20.18
C MET A 640 7.69 -28.82 20.24
N VAL A 641 8.48 -28.20 21.11
CA VAL A 641 8.66 -26.74 21.20
C VAL A 641 10.13 -26.40 21.00
N ILE A 642 10.41 -25.40 20.17
CA ILE A 642 11.72 -24.82 19.90
C ILE A 642 11.61 -23.32 20.09
N LEU A 643 12.51 -22.72 20.87
CA LEU A 643 12.58 -21.27 21.12
C LEU A 643 13.98 -20.72 20.86
N GLY A 644 14.09 -19.59 20.14
CA GLY A 644 15.37 -18.91 20.00
C GLY A 644 16.34 -19.48 18.99
N ALA A 645 15.88 -20.20 17.96
CA ALA A 645 16.76 -20.67 16.89
C ALA A 645 17.33 -19.50 16.07
N LYS A 646 18.56 -19.67 15.56
CA LYS A 646 19.26 -18.63 14.78
C LYS A 646 18.63 -18.34 13.43
N SER A 647 17.93 -19.33 12.85
CA SER A 647 17.28 -19.23 11.55
C SER A 647 16.03 -20.11 11.49
N SER A 648 15.12 -19.77 10.58
CA SER A 648 13.99 -20.60 10.15
C SER A 648 14.31 -21.47 8.93
N THR A 649 15.54 -21.37 8.39
CA THR A 649 16.07 -22.27 7.37
C THR A 649 16.63 -23.53 8.02
N ALA A 650 16.31 -24.69 7.46
CA ALA A 650 16.94 -25.95 7.79
C ALA A 650 18.46 -25.91 7.54
#